data_AF-A0A923NF40-F1
#
_entry.id   AF-A0A923NF40-F1
#
_cell.length_a   1.000
_cell.length_b   1.000
_cell.length_c   1.000
_cell.angle_alpha   90.00
_cell.angle_beta   90.00
_cell.angle_gamma   90.00
#
_symmetry.space_group_name_H-M   'P 1'
#
loop_
_entity.id
_entity.type
_entity.pdbx_description
1 polymer ?
#
loop_
_entity_poly.entity_id
_entity_poly.type
_entity_poly.pdbx_seq_one_letter_code
_entity_poly.pdbx_strand_id
1 'polypeptide(L)'
;MLQVSEKYEKQILADNRSLRLKVECLYSLQGEVIHTLQGDDCIISMELEEMVNSEDVITMGSACCGKLTLKLIQAPSGLDYDHMILRAFSGLSLDDGQIEYVPLGIFYPSEVKSDGSCGSMTITAYDSMCLLEQPYAADHVGFPVKMEVIALEIAALADVTFAEDVKFADYEIDALPQELTLRQMIGYLAGLMGCFARFNRENKLEFSWYEDTDVEITPKEQYLNGFVRTLDSPLTVTGIISGTEETSYSQGRGGFGVIVNFTNPFMKKTYLDDIWEDKIAEVTPVNFTAVYSGQLEESGFEAEYQGDGIWKAARDVDLCRGDILRVSDLSGWNLATDRVVVTSAGSRDFQLSDASGIPLQPDVEGEGETQTPSAVFTRLVQWVCEEPQSFSEEDILTQDGEQYVVSGIKKHDFVLLKADQSMLTDPAAGLTWSLQYRTAINYRMSYQPAELQWRGNPALQAGDVITAVDTEGNSYRIPIMSQTLIFDGGIVSKITAKGETTSDASFSSASPTVQRITKLYSDMQEAIRDVTGKLTGKNGGTVSFAYDDDGLPSEIYISNTKKIQPDSHVWRWNQNGLGFSANGLEGPFETAMTSDGKIVAGMIRSGSVAADVIDIEGVIETINASDGTRIDGTRVALKGKPLDRMIEASVSSTGGTNLIYNSTGHLVDNKFDGWITKEGAEPIIEIDSTNLISQRAFCITGPSYLKTTVPVTAGQMHTFSCRVKKPAAHSLQISLGKDMVFESREIIGDWELIHYEFVPDDKEMKLDIAVEAGKAYVGDLMLCVGAGTTWNQASNEVFGTNVKLTKDMLIIAPEDDRDQGVKTTIDPSGMKITDNRPGQNRIVEYDVNGVSVRRVISDGQVSSGKTSMIPIDQRNACMWIIRE
;
A
#
# COMPACT_ATOMS: atom_id res chain seq x y z
N MET A 1 -10.51 28.95 -1.82
CA MET A 1 -11.30 29.08 -0.57
C MET A 1 -12.78 28.98 -0.90
N LEU A 2 -13.59 28.36 -0.02
CA LEU A 2 -15.04 28.34 -0.19
C LEU A 2 -15.65 29.75 -0.10
N GLN A 3 -16.61 30.05 -0.96
CA GLN A 3 -17.39 31.29 -0.85
C GLN A 3 -18.30 31.23 0.37
N VAL A 4 -18.23 32.28 1.19
CA VAL A 4 -19.02 32.48 2.41
C VAL A 4 -19.55 33.91 2.44
N SER A 5 -20.51 34.21 3.30
CA SER A 5 -21.03 35.57 3.41
C SER A 5 -20.02 36.53 4.04
N GLU A 6 -20.10 37.83 3.72
CA GLU A 6 -19.29 38.87 4.39
C GLU A 6 -19.49 38.86 5.93
N LYS A 7 -20.68 38.45 6.39
CA LYS A 7 -20.96 38.31 7.83
C LYS A 7 -20.15 37.17 8.43
N TYR A 8 -20.04 36.04 7.72
CA TYR A 8 -19.21 34.91 8.14
C TYR A 8 -17.74 35.32 8.22
N GLU A 9 -17.19 35.96 7.18
CA GLU A 9 -15.78 36.40 7.15
C GLU A 9 -15.41 37.29 8.33
N LYS A 10 -16.33 38.20 8.70
CA LYS A 10 -16.15 39.05 9.88
C LYS A 10 -16.26 38.25 11.19
N GLN A 11 -17.25 37.38 11.28
CA GLN A 11 -17.59 36.69 12.53
C GLN A 11 -16.60 35.55 12.87
N ILE A 12 -16.02 34.88 11.87
CA ILE A 12 -15.05 33.80 12.09
C ILE A 12 -13.76 34.30 12.75
N LEU A 13 -13.44 35.59 12.57
CA LEU A 13 -12.31 36.25 13.20
C LEU A 13 -12.66 36.89 14.55
N ALA A 14 -13.92 36.94 14.95
CA ALA A 14 -14.35 37.52 16.22
C ALA A 14 -13.90 36.69 17.44
N ASP A 15 -13.66 37.38 18.56
CA ASP A 15 -13.19 36.74 19.80
C ASP A 15 -14.29 35.92 20.49
N ASN A 16 -15.57 36.21 20.20
CA ASN A 16 -16.76 35.55 20.75
C ASN A 16 -17.45 34.59 19.78
N ARG A 17 -16.72 34.07 18.78
CA ARG A 17 -17.30 33.15 17.78
C ARG A 17 -17.83 31.87 18.43
N SER A 18 -18.96 31.38 17.92
CA SER A 18 -19.58 30.13 18.38
C SER A 18 -19.80 29.20 17.20
N LEU A 19 -19.12 28.05 17.24
CA LEU A 19 -19.20 27.01 16.22
C LEU A 19 -20.18 25.92 16.63
N ARG A 20 -20.90 25.37 15.64
CA ARG A 20 -21.87 24.29 15.78
C ARG A 20 -21.55 23.21 14.77
N LEU A 21 -21.14 22.03 15.24
CA LEU A 21 -20.87 20.90 14.37
C LEU A 21 -22.17 20.20 13.97
N LYS A 22 -22.22 19.75 12.72
CA LYS A 22 -23.32 18.96 12.19
C LYS A 22 -22.76 17.89 11.24
N VAL A 23 -23.20 16.64 11.40
CA VAL A 23 -22.90 15.56 10.46
C VAL A 23 -24.22 14.90 10.04
N GLU A 24 -24.49 14.89 8.74
CA GLU A 24 -25.64 14.20 8.16
C GLU A 24 -25.22 12.77 7.79
N CYS A 25 -26.03 11.79 8.19
CA CYS A 25 -25.82 10.36 7.90
C CYS A 25 -26.77 9.93 6.78
N LEU A 26 -26.24 9.36 5.69
CA LEU A 26 -26.99 8.96 4.50
C LEU A 26 -26.65 7.51 4.10
N TYR A 27 -27.54 6.82 3.38
CA TYR A 27 -27.22 5.50 2.78
C TYR A 27 -26.76 5.63 1.33
N SER A 28 -27.03 6.77 0.69
CA SER A 28 -26.59 7.12 -0.66
C SER A 28 -26.50 8.63 -0.79
N LEU A 29 -25.67 9.12 -1.72
CA LEU A 29 -25.44 10.56 -1.92
C LEU A 29 -26.73 11.32 -2.31
N GLN A 30 -27.62 10.66 -3.05
CA GLN A 30 -28.93 11.19 -3.49
C GLN A 30 -30.08 10.78 -2.55
N GLY A 31 -29.80 10.01 -1.50
CA GLY A 31 -30.79 9.54 -0.54
C GLY A 31 -31.21 10.60 0.46
N GLU A 32 -32.27 10.31 1.21
CA GLU A 32 -32.69 11.16 2.33
C GLU A 32 -31.69 11.06 3.50
N VAL A 33 -31.58 12.15 4.25
CA VAL A 33 -30.80 12.18 5.50
C VAL A 33 -31.52 11.28 6.51
N ILE A 34 -30.87 10.18 6.91
CA ILE A 34 -31.41 9.19 7.85
C ILE A 34 -31.38 9.75 9.26
N HIS A 35 -30.27 10.42 9.58
CA HIS A 35 -30.01 10.97 10.90
C HIS A 35 -29.08 12.18 10.80
N THR A 36 -29.14 13.07 11.79
CA THR A 36 -28.24 14.22 11.90
C THR A 36 -27.61 14.23 13.28
N LEU A 37 -26.29 14.02 13.32
CA LEU A 37 -25.48 14.14 14.52
C LEU A 37 -25.15 15.62 14.75
N GLN A 38 -25.36 16.11 15.97
CA GLN A 38 -25.11 17.51 16.31
C GLN A 38 -24.09 17.65 17.45
N GLY A 39 -23.33 18.75 17.41
CA GLY A 39 -22.36 19.15 18.44
C GLY A 39 -22.92 19.20 19.85
N ASP A 40 -24.16 19.66 20.01
CA ASP A 40 -24.78 19.86 21.33
C ASP A 40 -25.36 18.58 21.93
N ASP A 41 -25.38 17.49 21.16
CA ASP A 41 -26.06 16.24 21.51
C ASP A 41 -25.04 15.12 21.71
N CYS A 42 -24.39 14.71 20.61
CA CYS A 42 -23.58 13.50 20.61
C CYS A 42 -22.14 13.68 20.09
N ILE A 43 -21.80 14.78 19.42
CA ILE A 43 -20.42 14.97 18.90
C ILE A 43 -19.52 15.58 19.97
N ILE A 44 -18.52 14.82 20.43
CA ILE A 44 -17.49 15.29 21.37
C ILE A 44 -16.46 16.13 20.62
N SER A 45 -15.91 15.54 19.56
CA SER A 45 -14.89 16.18 18.76
C SER A 45 -14.90 15.68 17.33
N MET A 46 -14.38 16.50 16.44
CA MET A 46 -14.22 16.20 15.03
C MET A 46 -12.84 16.69 14.60
N GLU A 47 -12.13 15.87 13.83
CA GLU A 47 -10.83 16.22 13.27
C GLU A 47 -10.87 15.96 11.77
N LEU A 48 -10.58 17.00 10.99
CA LEU A 48 -10.49 16.93 9.53
C LEU A 48 -9.04 17.13 9.13
N GLU A 49 -8.48 16.14 8.43
CA GLU A 49 -7.14 16.16 7.86
C GLU A 49 -7.23 16.21 6.34
N GLU A 50 -6.56 17.19 5.74
CA GLU A 50 -6.51 17.41 4.30
C GLU A 50 -5.06 17.58 3.87
N MET A 51 -4.69 17.00 2.74
CA MET A 51 -3.38 17.20 2.14
C MET A 51 -3.50 17.12 0.63
N VAL A 52 -2.68 17.89 -0.07
CA VAL A 52 -2.62 17.88 -1.55
C VAL A 52 -1.30 17.32 -2.06
N ASN A 53 -0.28 17.20 -1.22
CA ASN A 53 0.98 16.52 -1.55
C ASN A 53 1.15 15.29 -0.67
N SER A 54 1.49 14.15 -1.27
CA SER A 54 1.79 12.90 -0.55
C SER A 54 3.17 12.92 0.11
N GLU A 55 4.04 13.83 -0.30
CA GLU A 55 5.44 13.92 0.13
C GLU A 55 5.74 15.22 0.87
N ASP A 56 7.00 15.38 1.27
CA ASP A 56 7.51 16.57 1.94
C ASP A 56 7.90 17.72 0.98
N VAL A 57 7.52 17.57 -0.29
CA VAL A 57 7.81 18.49 -1.40
C VAL A 57 6.52 18.85 -2.13
N ILE A 58 6.49 20.05 -2.74
CA ILE A 58 5.46 20.39 -3.74
C ILE A 58 5.58 19.43 -4.93
N THR A 59 4.48 18.77 -5.29
CA THR A 59 4.46 17.80 -6.39
C THR A 59 3.24 18.01 -7.28
N MET A 60 3.26 17.39 -8.45
CA MET A 60 2.15 17.37 -9.41
C MET A 60 1.71 15.93 -9.62
N GLY A 61 0.41 15.72 -9.84
CA GLY A 61 -0.16 14.38 -10.04
C GLY A 61 -0.42 13.60 -8.75
N SER A 62 -0.31 14.23 -7.59
CA SER A 62 -0.77 13.67 -6.33
C SER A 62 -2.29 13.55 -6.29
N ALA A 63 -2.79 12.49 -5.64
CA ALA A 63 -4.22 12.24 -5.47
C ALA A 63 -4.45 11.76 -4.03
N CYS A 64 -4.43 12.67 -3.06
CA CYS A 64 -4.48 12.33 -1.62
C CYS A 64 -5.93 12.21 -1.12
N CYS A 65 -6.16 11.32 -0.14
CA CYS A 65 -7.46 11.22 0.53
C CYS A 65 -7.54 12.21 1.71
N GLY A 66 -8.63 12.97 1.79
CA GLY A 66 -9.03 13.63 3.03
C GLY A 66 -9.53 12.62 4.07
N LYS A 67 -9.31 12.91 5.35
CA LYS A 67 -9.69 12.03 6.46
C LYS A 67 -10.49 12.80 7.51
N LEU A 68 -11.60 12.22 7.93
CA LEU A 68 -12.45 12.70 9.01
C LEU A 68 -12.37 11.71 10.18
N THR A 69 -12.07 12.20 11.36
CA THR A 69 -12.19 11.44 12.62
C THR A 69 -13.27 12.09 13.47
N LEU A 70 -14.35 11.34 13.75
CA LEU A 70 -15.49 11.80 14.54
C LEU A 70 -15.56 11.02 15.84
N LYS A 71 -15.58 11.73 16.98
CA LYS A 71 -15.80 11.13 18.30
C LYS A 71 -17.17 11.48 18.81
N LEU A 72 -17.94 10.45 19.18
CA LEU A 72 -19.29 10.56 19.68
C LEU A 72 -19.37 10.11 21.13
N ILE A 73 -20.27 10.73 21.89
CA ILE A 73 -20.76 10.27 23.20
C ILE A 73 -22.25 9.94 23.06
N GLN A 74 -22.70 8.89 23.74
CA GLN A 74 -24.09 8.43 23.64
C GLN A 74 -24.55 8.27 22.18
N ALA A 75 -23.68 7.66 21.34
CA ALA A 75 -23.95 7.52 19.92
C ALA A 75 -25.33 6.88 19.66
N PRO A 76 -26.17 7.46 18.78
CA PRO A 76 -27.50 6.94 18.49
C PRO A 76 -27.49 5.44 18.14
N SER A 77 -28.33 4.67 18.83
CA SER A 77 -28.48 3.23 18.59
C SER A 77 -29.30 2.94 17.33
N GLY A 78 -28.99 1.86 16.62
CA GLY A 78 -29.75 1.41 15.44
C GLY A 78 -29.32 2.05 14.11
N LEU A 79 -28.27 2.88 14.13
CA LEU A 79 -27.60 3.34 12.92
C LEU A 79 -26.46 2.39 12.54
N ASP A 80 -26.32 2.14 11.24
CA ASP A 80 -25.27 1.31 10.67
C ASP A 80 -24.07 2.17 10.25
N TYR A 81 -23.24 2.51 11.24
CA TYR A 81 -22.12 3.45 11.07
C TYR A 81 -21.03 2.96 10.10
N ASP A 82 -20.93 1.65 9.85
CA ASP A 82 -19.93 1.10 8.93
C ASP A 82 -20.34 1.31 7.45
N HIS A 83 -21.64 1.45 7.17
CA HIS A 83 -22.19 1.49 5.80
C HIS A 83 -22.90 2.80 5.44
N MET A 84 -22.84 3.81 6.30
CA MET A 84 -23.40 5.14 6.04
C MET A 84 -22.37 6.06 5.38
N ILE A 85 -22.85 7.06 4.66
CA ILE A 85 -22.08 8.20 4.18
C ILE A 85 -22.23 9.34 5.19
N LEU A 86 -21.12 9.98 5.55
CA LEU A 86 -21.09 11.12 6.46
C LEU A 86 -20.87 12.41 5.68
N ARG A 87 -21.82 13.34 5.72
CA ARG A 87 -21.63 14.71 5.21
C ARG A 87 -21.41 15.66 6.39
N ALA A 88 -20.18 16.16 6.52
CA ALA A 88 -19.78 16.97 7.66
C ALA A 88 -19.90 18.48 7.38
N PHE A 89 -20.25 19.25 8.40
CA PHE A 89 -20.41 20.71 8.32
C PHE A 89 -19.88 21.40 9.58
N SER A 90 -19.37 22.62 9.41
CA SER A 90 -19.10 23.57 10.48
C SER A 90 -20.04 24.76 10.38
N GLY A 91 -20.91 24.94 11.37
CA GLY A 91 -21.82 26.08 11.46
C GLY A 91 -21.24 27.21 12.29
N LEU A 92 -21.32 28.45 11.82
CA LEU A 92 -20.94 29.64 12.59
C LEU A 92 -22.19 30.45 12.97
N SER A 93 -22.33 30.75 14.25
CA SER A 93 -23.41 31.63 14.73
C SER A 93 -23.07 33.08 14.40
N LEU A 94 -23.91 33.71 13.57
CA LEU A 94 -23.77 35.09 13.13
C LEU A 94 -24.41 36.08 14.12
N ASP A 95 -24.05 37.36 14.01
CA ASP A 95 -24.54 38.44 14.88
C ASP A 95 -26.06 38.66 14.82
N ASP A 96 -26.72 38.20 13.75
CA ASP A 96 -28.18 38.26 13.59
C ASP A 96 -28.92 37.04 14.15
N GLY A 97 -28.20 36.11 14.77
CA GLY A 97 -28.73 34.89 15.37
C GLY A 97 -28.95 33.75 14.37
N GLN A 98 -28.63 33.92 13.08
CA GLN A 98 -28.63 32.83 12.10
C GLN A 98 -27.34 31.99 12.23
N ILE A 99 -27.39 30.75 11.74
CA ILE A 99 -26.22 29.87 11.62
C ILE A 99 -25.93 29.69 10.14
N GLU A 100 -24.72 30.05 9.72
CA GLU A 100 -24.23 29.76 8.38
C GLU A 100 -23.34 28.51 8.42
N TYR A 101 -23.73 27.48 7.66
CA TYR A 101 -23.02 26.20 7.62
C TYR A 101 -22.09 26.15 6.41
N VAL A 102 -20.82 25.82 6.69
CA VAL A 102 -19.80 25.53 5.69
C VAL A 102 -19.62 24.01 5.58
N PRO A 103 -19.71 23.42 4.38
CA PRO A 103 -19.46 22.01 4.18
C PRO A 103 -17.97 21.69 4.40
N LEU A 104 -17.71 20.58 5.08
CA LEU A 104 -16.36 20.06 5.33
C LEU A 104 -16.02 18.85 4.44
N GLY A 105 -17.00 18.34 3.70
CA GLY A 105 -16.82 17.24 2.76
C GLY A 105 -17.74 16.06 3.04
N ILE A 106 -17.60 15.05 2.19
CA ILE A 106 -18.35 13.80 2.25
C ILE A 106 -17.36 12.66 2.47
N PHE A 107 -17.65 11.82 3.45
CA PHE A 107 -16.74 10.80 3.95
C PHE A 107 -17.42 9.44 4.09
N TYR A 108 -16.65 8.40 3.82
CA TYR A 108 -17.01 6.99 3.88
C TYR A 108 -16.30 6.36 5.08
N PRO A 109 -17.04 5.93 6.12
CA PRO A 109 -16.52 5.23 7.27
C PRO A 109 -15.67 4.04 6.86
N SER A 110 -14.49 3.98 7.45
CA SER A 110 -13.50 2.92 7.29
C SER A 110 -13.45 2.04 8.52
N GLU A 111 -13.55 2.68 9.69
CA GLU A 111 -13.40 2.04 10.98
C GLU A 111 -14.34 2.71 12.00
N VAL A 112 -15.16 1.90 12.65
CA VAL A 112 -16.01 2.31 13.78
C VAL A 112 -15.55 1.55 15.02
N LYS A 113 -15.06 2.29 16.02
CA LYS A 113 -14.60 1.75 17.31
C LYS A 113 -15.54 2.19 18.42
N SER A 114 -16.17 1.24 19.11
CA SER A 114 -16.88 1.53 20.37
C SER A 114 -15.98 1.17 21.55
N ASP A 115 -15.89 2.05 22.54
CA ASP A 115 -15.05 1.86 23.73
C ASP A 115 -15.76 1.13 24.89
N GLY A 116 -16.97 0.60 24.65
CA GLY A 116 -17.73 -0.23 25.60
C GLY A 116 -18.12 0.47 26.92
N SER A 117 -17.75 1.74 27.12
CA SER A 117 -17.97 2.50 28.34
C SER A 117 -18.59 3.86 28.03
N CYS A 118 -19.71 4.19 28.67
CA CYS A 118 -20.44 5.45 28.48
C CYS A 118 -21.03 5.71 27.08
N GLY A 119 -21.10 4.70 26.19
CA GLY A 119 -21.67 4.85 24.85
C GLY A 119 -20.81 5.71 23.91
N SER A 120 -19.50 5.73 24.15
CA SER A 120 -18.55 6.48 23.34
C SER A 120 -18.12 5.68 22.11
N MET A 121 -17.95 6.39 21.00
CA MET A 121 -17.65 5.83 19.68
C MET A 121 -16.68 6.73 18.92
N THR A 122 -15.73 6.14 18.20
CA THR A 122 -14.86 6.84 17.27
C THR A 122 -15.06 6.29 15.87
N ILE A 123 -15.35 7.17 14.91
CA ILE A 123 -15.52 6.85 13.50
C ILE A 123 -14.37 7.50 12.73
N THR A 124 -13.60 6.69 12.01
CA THR A 124 -12.60 7.16 11.04
C THR A 124 -13.16 6.96 9.64
N ALA A 125 -13.22 8.02 8.85
CA ALA A 125 -13.80 8.03 7.51
C ALA A 125 -12.88 8.75 6.53
N TYR A 126 -12.91 8.36 5.25
CA TYR A 126 -12.11 8.98 4.18
C TYR A 126 -13.02 9.55 3.10
N ASP A 127 -12.57 10.56 2.38
CA ASP A 127 -13.32 11.12 1.25
C ASP A 127 -13.47 10.12 0.08
N SER A 128 -14.17 10.52 -0.98
CA SER A 128 -14.40 9.68 -2.17
C SER A 128 -13.12 9.23 -2.89
N MET A 129 -11.95 9.77 -2.57
CA MET A 129 -10.68 9.28 -3.13
C MET A 129 -10.46 7.80 -2.80
N CYS A 130 -11.00 7.30 -1.69
CA CYS A 130 -10.95 5.87 -1.32
C CYS A 130 -11.70 4.94 -2.29
N LEU A 131 -12.61 5.47 -3.11
CA LEU A 131 -13.36 4.70 -4.11
C LEU A 131 -12.53 4.39 -5.36
N LEU A 132 -11.39 5.08 -5.54
CA LEU A 132 -10.53 4.97 -6.72
C LEU A 132 -9.42 3.90 -6.58
N GLU A 133 -9.45 3.03 -5.57
CA GLU A 133 -8.42 2.00 -5.37
C GLU A 133 -8.62 0.73 -6.20
N GLN A 134 -9.65 0.69 -7.04
CA GLN A 134 -9.92 -0.45 -7.90
C GLN A 134 -8.88 -0.56 -9.03
N PRO A 135 -8.56 -1.78 -9.50
CA PRO A 135 -7.77 -1.96 -10.72
C PRO A 135 -8.44 -1.29 -11.92
N TYR A 136 -7.65 -0.63 -12.75
CA TYR A 136 -8.08 -0.05 -14.02
C TYR A 136 -7.69 -0.98 -15.16
N ALA A 137 -8.68 -1.62 -15.78
CA ALA A 137 -8.54 -2.35 -17.03
C ALA A 137 -9.21 -1.52 -18.13
N ALA A 138 -8.43 -0.98 -19.07
CA ALA A 138 -8.96 -0.18 -20.18
C ALA A 138 -9.53 -1.04 -21.30
N ASP A 139 -10.34 -2.04 -20.95
CA ASP A 139 -10.93 -3.01 -21.88
C ASP A 139 -11.96 -2.36 -22.81
N HIS A 140 -12.38 -1.12 -22.53
CA HIS A 140 -13.46 -0.41 -23.21
C HIS A 140 -12.99 0.82 -24.00
N VAL A 141 -11.68 1.11 -24.06
CA VAL A 141 -11.12 2.29 -24.72
C VAL A 141 -10.03 1.91 -25.72
N GLY A 142 -10.15 2.42 -26.95
CA GLY A 142 -9.15 2.25 -28.00
C GLY A 142 -8.13 3.37 -28.00
N PHE A 143 -6.84 3.03 -28.09
CA PHE A 143 -5.74 4.00 -28.15
C PHE A 143 -5.35 4.34 -29.61
N PRO A 144 -4.87 5.57 -29.89
CA PRO A 144 -4.72 6.70 -28.96
C PRO A 144 -6.06 7.30 -28.55
N VAL A 145 -6.13 7.83 -27.33
CA VAL A 145 -7.36 8.40 -26.75
C VAL A 145 -7.08 9.70 -25.99
N LYS A 146 -8.05 10.63 -26.01
CA LYS A 146 -7.98 11.86 -25.22
C LYS A 146 -8.06 11.58 -23.72
N MET A 147 -7.29 12.34 -22.94
CA MET A 147 -7.30 12.21 -21.48
C MET A 147 -8.68 12.41 -20.85
N GLU A 148 -9.52 13.28 -21.42
CA GLU A 148 -10.90 13.53 -20.98
C GLU A 148 -11.73 12.25 -21.01
N VAL A 149 -11.59 11.42 -22.05
CA VAL A 149 -12.38 10.18 -22.19
C VAL A 149 -12.01 9.20 -21.07
N ILE A 150 -10.71 9.05 -20.78
CA ILE A 150 -10.24 8.19 -19.68
C ILE A 150 -10.70 8.74 -18.32
N ALA A 151 -10.60 10.05 -18.11
CA ALA A 151 -11.09 10.68 -16.88
C ALA A 151 -12.58 10.37 -16.63
N LEU A 152 -13.42 10.60 -17.64
CA LEU A 152 -14.86 10.35 -17.56
C LEU A 152 -15.20 8.87 -17.41
N GLU A 153 -14.44 7.97 -18.03
CA GLU A 153 -14.58 6.53 -17.81
C GLU A 153 -14.28 6.14 -16.36
N ILE A 154 -13.16 6.60 -15.82
CA ILE A 154 -12.78 6.35 -14.41
C ILE A 154 -13.86 6.89 -13.47
N ALA A 155 -14.37 8.09 -13.72
CA ALA A 155 -15.46 8.65 -12.94
C ALA A 155 -16.71 7.76 -12.99
N ALA A 156 -17.06 7.24 -14.16
CA ALA A 156 -18.20 6.33 -14.33
C ALA A 156 -17.98 4.96 -13.67
N LEU A 157 -16.74 4.44 -13.65
CA LEU A 157 -16.38 3.19 -12.99
C LEU A 157 -16.47 3.30 -11.46
N ALA A 158 -16.02 4.43 -10.90
CA ALA A 158 -16.03 4.68 -9.47
C ALA A 158 -17.32 5.33 -8.94
N ASP A 159 -18.33 5.53 -9.79
CA ASP A 159 -19.60 6.22 -9.46
C ASP A 159 -19.39 7.62 -8.86
N VAL A 160 -18.41 8.35 -9.39
CA VAL A 160 -18.10 9.73 -9.05
C VAL A 160 -18.30 10.64 -10.25
N THR A 161 -18.20 11.95 -10.05
CA THR A 161 -18.38 12.94 -11.12
C THR A 161 -17.33 14.02 -10.98
N PHE A 162 -16.86 14.55 -12.10
CA PHE A 162 -15.98 15.72 -12.11
C PHE A 162 -16.75 17.00 -11.81
N ALA A 163 -16.06 18.01 -11.30
CA ALA A 163 -16.61 19.36 -11.19
C ALA A 163 -16.85 19.95 -12.59
N GLU A 164 -17.91 20.75 -12.74
CA GLU A 164 -18.38 21.23 -14.05
C GLU A 164 -17.38 22.19 -14.74
N ASP A 165 -16.49 22.80 -13.98
CA ASP A 165 -15.51 23.78 -14.41
C ASP A 165 -14.15 23.17 -14.81
N VAL A 166 -13.99 21.85 -14.68
CA VAL A 166 -12.77 21.15 -15.09
C VAL A 166 -12.62 21.23 -16.61
N LYS A 167 -11.56 21.90 -17.05
CA LYS A 167 -11.17 22.00 -18.46
C LYS A 167 -10.00 21.07 -18.73
N PHE A 168 -10.29 19.93 -19.33
CA PHE A 168 -9.26 18.98 -19.74
C PHE A 168 -8.40 19.57 -20.86
N ALA A 169 -7.09 19.36 -20.75
CA ALA A 169 -6.18 19.66 -21.85
C ALA A 169 -6.42 18.70 -23.03
N ASP A 170 -6.15 19.16 -24.24
CA ASP A 170 -6.33 18.35 -25.46
C ASP A 170 -5.14 17.42 -25.70
N TYR A 171 -4.88 16.55 -24.73
CA TYR A 171 -3.75 15.62 -24.74
C TYR A 171 -4.20 14.21 -25.06
N GLU A 172 -3.42 13.54 -25.92
CA GLU A 172 -3.61 12.15 -26.30
C GLU A 172 -2.66 11.23 -25.54
N ILE A 173 -3.22 10.10 -25.10
CA ILE A 173 -2.54 8.98 -24.45
C ILE A 173 -2.45 7.84 -25.46
N ASP A 174 -1.24 7.35 -25.69
CA ASP A 174 -0.94 6.41 -26.78
C ASP A 174 -1.09 4.93 -26.37
N ALA A 175 -0.89 4.62 -25.08
CA ALA A 175 -1.04 3.30 -24.49
C ALA A 175 -1.07 3.41 -22.95
N LEU A 176 -1.48 2.35 -22.25
CA LEU A 176 -1.34 2.25 -20.79
C LEU A 176 -0.19 1.33 -20.38
N PRO A 177 0.51 1.62 -19.28
CA PRO A 177 1.40 0.65 -18.63
C PRO A 177 0.59 -0.50 -18.01
N GLN A 178 1.27 -1.58 -17.59
CA GLN A 178 0.61 -2.73 -16.95
C GLN A 178 0.00 -2.35 -15.58
N GLU A 179 -1.04 -3.09 -15.19
CA GLU A 179 -1.84 -3.02 -13.94
C GLU A 179 -1.70 -1.73 -13.11
N LEU A 180 -2.58 -0.75 -13.37
CA LEU A 180 -2.75 0.47 -12.58
C LEU A 180 -4.05 0.45 -11.78
N THR A 181 -4.17 1.23 -10.70
CA THR A 181 -5.47 1.55 -10.08
C THR A 181 -6.12 2.79 -10.73
N LEU A 182 -7.43 2.95 -10.56
CA LEU A 182 -8.16 4.15 -10.99
C LEU A 182 -7.52 5.43 -10.40
N ARG A 183 -7.08 5.38 -9.14
CA ARG A 183 -6.44 6.49 -8.41
C ARG A 183 -5.10 6.86 -9.01
N GLN A 184 -4.27 5.87 -9.35
CA GLN A 184 -2.99 6.10 -10.01
C GLN A 184 -3.19 6.77 -11.37
N MET A 185 -4.16 6.29 -12.14
CA MET A 185 -4.48 6.87 -13.44
C MET A 185 -4.97 8.32 -13.30
N ILE A 186 -5.87 8.60 -12.35
CA ILE A 186 -6.29 9.97 -12.01
C ILE A 186 -5.12 10.86 -11.59
N GLY A 187 -4.17 10.33 -10.82
CA GLY A 187 -2.92 11.03 -10.49
C GLY A 187 -2.10 11.40 -11.72
N TYR A 188 -1.90 10.47 -12.66
CA TYR A 188 -1.22 10.78 -13.92
C TYR A 188 -1.96 11.81 -14.76
N LEU A 189 -3.29 11.76 -14.82
CA LEU A 189 -4.09 12.77 -15.52
C LEU A 189 -3.97 14.16 -14.86
N ALA A 190 -3.99 14.22 -13.53
CA ALA A 190 -3.75 15.47 -12.79
C ALA A 190 -2.34 16.01 -13.06
N GLY A 191 -1.33 15.14 -13.10
CA GLY A 191 0.05 15.49 -13.41
C GLY A 191 0.22 16.03 -14.83
N LEU A 192 -0.51 15.50 -15.82
CA LEU A 192 -0.54 16.06 -17.18
C LEU A 192 -1.12 17.48 -17.19
N MET A 193 -2.00 17.82 -16.25
CA MET A 193 -2.53 19.18 -16.11
C MET A 193 -1.69 20.10 -15.21
N GLY A 194 -0.57 19.61 -14.67
CA GLY A 194 0.24 20.35 -13.71
C GLY A 194 -0.47 20.60 -12.38
N CYS A 195 -1.41 19.72 -12.02
CA CYS A 195 -2.31 19.85 -10.87
C CYS A 195 -2.20 18.63 -9.94
N PHE A 196 -2.81 18.75 -8.77
CA PHE A 196 -3.17 17.60 -7.92
C PHE A 196 -4.67 17.26 -8.10
N ALA A 197 -5.05 16.01 -7.83
CA ALA A 197 -6.43 15.57 -7.80
C ALA A 197 -6.98 15.61 -6.38
N ARG A 198 -8.19 16.15 -6.21
CA ARG A 198 -8.92 16.10 -4.94
C ARG A 198 -10.42 15.99 -5.17
N PHE A 199 -11.15 15.56 -4.14
CA PHE A 199 -12.59 15.75 -4.09
C PHE A 199 -12.91 17.07 -3.39
N ASN A 200 -13.69 17.91 -4.05
CA ASN A 200 -14.17 19.13 -3.42
C ASN A 200 -15.26 18.85 -2.40
N ARG A 201 -15.69 19.91 -1.72
CA ARG A 201 -16.65 19.86 -0.60
C ARG A 201 -18.05 19.38 -1.02
N GLU A 202 -18.34 19.37 -2.32
CA GLU A 202 -19.58 18.86 -2.93
C GLU A 202 -19.44 17.43 -3.47
N ASN A 203 -18.32 16.76 -3.19
CA ASN A 203 -18.01 15.41 -3.63
C ASN A 203 -17.84 15.28 -5.15
N LYS A 204 -17.26 16.31 -5.77
CA LYS A 204 -16.85 16.30 -7.18
C LYS A 204 -15.33 16.19 -7.27
N LEU A 205 -14.85 15.34 -8.17
CA LEU A 205 -13.43 15.21 -8.47
C LEU A 205 -12.98 16.43 -9.28
N GLU A 206 -11.86 17.03 -8.91
CA GLU A 206 -11.29 18.18 -9.61
C GLU A 206 -9.77 18.10 -9.67
N PHE A 207 -9.19 18.75 -10.68
CA PHE A 207 -7.76 18.95 -10.84
C PHE A 207 -7.44 20.40 -10.49
N SER A 208 -6.83 20.59 -9.33
CA SER A 208 -6.59 21.90 -8.75
C SER A 208 -5.09 22.19 -8.63
N TRP A 209 -4.76 23.47 -8.70
CA TRP A 209 -3.47 23.99 -8.32
C TRP A 209 -3.63 25.00 -7.18
N TYR A 210 -2.53 25.52 -6.67
CA TYR A 210 -2.56 26.47 -5.58
C TYR A 210 -3.15 27.82 -6.01
N GLU A 211 -4.13 28.32 -5.26
CA GLU A 211 -4.82 29.57 -5.57
C GLU A 211 -4.69 30.59 -4.42
N ASP A 212 -4.32 31.82 -4.76
CA ASP A 212 -4.20 32.91 -3.79
C ASP A 212 -5.56 33.32 -3.22
N THR A 213 -5.57 33.54 -1.91
CA THR A 213 -6.71 34.04 -1.15
C THR A 213 -6.37 35.37 -0.50
N ASP A 214 -7.39 36.15 -0.16
CA ASP A 214 -7.24 37.42 0.57
C ASP A 214 -7.09 37.23 2.08
N VAL A 215 -6.90 35.99 2.56
CA VAL A 215 -6.82 35.69 3.99
C VAL A 215 -5.41 36.02 4.52
N GLU A 216 -5.37 36.99 5.43
CA GLU A 216 -4.19 37.34 6.22
C GLU A 216 -4.33 36.87 7.67
N ILE A 217 -3.31 36.19 8.19
CA ILE A 217 -3.25 35.66 9.55
C ILE A 217 -2.16 36.41 10.32
N THR A 218 -2.59 37.35 11.16
CA THR A 218 -1.68 38.16 11.98
C THR A 218 -1.35 37.47 13.31
N PRO A 219 -0.37 37.95 14.08
CA PRO A 219 -0.07 37.41 15.40
C PRO A 219 -1.28 37.35 16.37
N LYS A 220 -2.31 38.19 16.15
CA LYS A 220 -3.55 38.15 16.95
C LYS A 220 -4.36 36.87 16.69
N GLU A 221 -4.31 36.34 15.47
CA GLU A 221 -5.05 35.14 15.09
C GLU A 221 -4.28 33.84 15.39
N GLN A 222 -2.96 33.94 15.58
CA GLN A 222 -2.06 32.83 15.86
C GLN A 222 -2.18 32.30 17.30
N TYR A 223 -2.02 31.00 17.46
CA TYR A 223 -1.99 30.37 18.78
C TYR A 223 -0.58 30.49 19.36
N LEU A 224 -0.39 31.33 20.39
CA LEU A 224 0.90 31.54 21.08
C LEU A 224 2.09 31.82 20.13
N ASN A 225 1.89 32.69 19.12
CA ASN A 225 2.86 32.94 18.05
C ASN A 225 3.21 31.67 17.25
N GLY A 226 2.21 30.84 16.96
CA GLY A 226 2.35 29.53 16.33
C GLY A 226 2.77 29.54 14.85
N PHE A 227 3.22 30.67 14.30
CA PHE A 227 3.85 30.74 12.99
C PHE A 227 5.35 30.47 13.11
N VAL A 228 5.81 29.36 12.51
CA VAL A 228 7.20 28.91 12.56
C VAL A 228 7.69 28.70 11.13
N ARG A 229 8.67 29.50 10.71
CA ARG A 229 9.36 29.26 9.43
C ARG A 229 10.25 28.03 9.56
N THR A 230 10.06 27.05 8.70
CA THR A 230 10.87 25.83 8.69
C THR A 230 12.16 26.00 7.89
N LEU A 231 12.21 27.01 6.99
CA LEU A 231 13.42 27.50 6.34
C LEU A 231 13.57 29.01 6.53
N ASP A 232 14.81 29.51 6.58
CA ASP A 232 15.07 30.94 6.77
C ASP A 232 14.69 31.81 5.57
N SER A 233 14.66 31.22 4.37
CA SER A 233 14.41 31.90 3.09
C SER A 233 13.24 31.27 2.33
N PRO A 234 12.46 32.06 1.57
CA PRO A 234 11.44 31.54 0.67
C PRO A 234 12.02 30.62 -0.41
N LEU A 235 11.23 29.63 -0.82
CA LEU A 235 11.50 28.78 -1.97
C LEU A 235 10.77 29.33 -3.19
N THR A 236 11.44 29.27 -4.33
CA THR A 236 10.84 29.59 -5.63
C THR A 236 11.01 28.39 -6.53
N VAL A 237 9.91 27.91 -7.13
CA VAL A 237 9.99 26.83 -8.12
C VAL A 237 10.56 27.42 -9.41
N THR A 238 11.75 26.96 -9.78
CA THR A 238 12.50 27.46 -10.94
C THR A 238 12.70 26.40 -12.01
N GLY A 239 12.21 25.17 -11.79
CA GLY A 239 12.22 24.11 -12.78
C GLY A 239 11.18 23.04 -12.51
N ILE A 240 10.82 22.29 -13.54
CA ILE A 240 10.01 21.08 -13.46
C ILE A 240 10.68 19.95 -14.26
N ILE A 241 10.59 18.73 -13.75
CA ILE A 241 11.08 17.51 -14.40
C ILE A 241 9.96 16.47 -14.33
N SER A 242 9.67 15.83 -15.45
CA SER A 242 8.69 14.76 -15.51
C SER A 242 8.93 13.78 -16.65
N GLY A 243 8.36 12.59 -16.54
CA GLY A 243 8.52 11.49 -17.49
C GLY A 243 8.71 10.16 -16.75
N THR A 244 9.54 9.32 -17.34
CA THR A 244 10.01 8.04 -16.77
C THR A 244 11.52 8.10 -16.55
N GLU A 245 12.09 7.07 -15.92
CA GLU A 245 13.55 6.95 -15.80
C GLU A 245 14.26 6.85 -17.18
N GLU A 246 13.59 6.26 -18.18
CA GLU A 246 14.14 6.09 -19.53
C GLU A 246 13.96 7.35 -20.39
N THR A 247 12.85 8.06 -20.20
CA THR A 247 12.47 9.26 -20.95
C THR A 247 12.01 10.34 -19.98
N SER A 248 12.93 11.22 -19.60
CA SER A 248 12.65 12.38 -18.76
C SER A 248 12.71 13.66 -19.60
N TYR A 249 11.85 14.60 -19.26
CA TYR A 249 11.82 15.94 -19.84
C TYR A 249 12.03 16.94 -18.72
N SER A 250 12.76 18.01 -19.00
CA SER A 250 12.97 19.09 -18.06
C SER A 250 12.55 20.44 -18.65
N GLN A 251 12.19 21.38 -17.78
CA GLN A 251 11.94 22.77 -18.16
C GLN A 251 12.29 23.71 -17.00
N GLY A 252 12.94 24.83 -17.29
CA GLY A 252 13.41 25.81 -16.30
C GLY A 252 14.88 25.65 -15.90
N ARG A 253 15.34 26.42 -14.90
CA ARG A 253 16.77 26.49 -14.47
C ARG A 253 16.95 26.06 -13.01
N GLY A 254 17.88 25.14 -12.76
CA GLY A 254 18.18 24.59 -11.43
C GLY A 254 19.15 25.38 -10.53
N GLY A 255 19.52 26.61 -10.90
CA GLY A 255 20.63 27.32 -10.23
C GLY A 255 20.28 28.13 -8.98
N PHE A 256 19.02 28.56 -8.81
CA PHE A 256 18.61 29.52 -7.76
C PHE A 256 17.26 29.19 -7.07
N GLY A 257 16.71 28.00 -7.28
CA GLY A 257 15.40 27.62 -6.75
C GLY A 257 15.17 26.11 -6.71
N VAL A 258 13.92 25.72 -6.47
CA VAL A 258 13.49 24.32 -6.34
C VAL A 258 13.04 23.80 -7.70
N ILE A 259 13.38 22.54 -7.97
CA ILE A 259 12.88 21.80 -9.12
C ILE A 259 11.78 20.86 -8.62
N VAL A 260 10.59 20.94 -9.21
CA VAL A 260 9.51 19.97 -8.95
C VAL A 260 9.74 18.75 -9.83
N ASN A 261 9.97 17.60 -9.21
CA ASN A 261 10.12 16.32 -9.92
C ASN A 261 8.85 15.47 -9.70
N PHE A 262 8.26 14.96 -10.77
CA PHE A 262 7.10 14.08 -10.68
C PHE A 262 7.05 13.07 -11.84
N THR A 263 6.84 11.80 -11.52
CA THR A 263 6.80 10.73 -12.52
C THR A 263 5.46 10.71 -13.25
N ASN A 264 5.50 10.72 -14.58
CA ASN A 264 4.31 10.57 -15.41
C ASN A 264 4.66 9.85 -16.72
N PRO A 265 4.22 8.60 -16.92
CA PRO A 265 4.58 7.80 -18.09
C PRO A 265 3.98 8.33 -19.40
N PHE A 266 3.00 9.23 -19.33
CA PHE A 266 2.34 9.82 -20.50
C PHE A 266 2.88 11.21 -20.86
N MET A 267 3.88 11.70 -20.12
CA MET A 267 4.45 13.03 -20.34
C MET A 267 5.10 13.13 -21.73
N LYS A 268 4.89 14.25 -22.41
CA LYS A 268 5.60 14.66 -23.63
C LYS A 268 6.20 16.03 -23.37
N LYS A 269 7.31 16.37 -24.05
CA LYS A 269 7.96 17.67 -23.90
C LYS A 269 6.99 18.85 -24.09
N THR A 270 6.13 18.78 -25.11
CA THR A 270 5.10 19.80 -25.36
C THR A 270 4.12 19.96 -24.19
N TYR A 271 3.71 18.86 -23.55
CA TYR A 271 2.81 18.92 -22.39
C TYR A 271 3.53 19.53 -21.17
N LEU A 272 4.81 19.20 -20.96
CA LEU A 272 5.62 19.78 -19.89
C LEU A 272 5.82 21.29 -20.10
N ASP A 273 6.02 21.72 -21.34
CA ASP A 273 6.15 23.14 -21.69
C ASP A 273 4.85 23.91 -21.43
N ASP A 274 3.70 23.33 -21.79
CA ASP A 274 2.39 23.91 -21.49
C ASP A 274 2.17 24.06 -19.96
N ILE A 275 2.53 23.03 -19.18
CA ILE A 275 2.48 23.07 -17.70
C ILE A 275 3.37 24.18 -17.16
N TRP A 276 4.59 24.31 -17.69
CA TRP A 276 5.55 25.32 -17.27
C TRP A 276 5.01 26.74 -17.45
N GLU A 277 4.47 27.04 -18.63
CA GLU A 277 3.94 28.37 -18.96
C GLU A 277 2.65 28.70 -18.18
N ASP A 278 1.79 27.70 -17.96
CA ASP A 278 0.53 27.90 -17.24
C ASP A 278 0.73 28.00 -15.72
N LYS A 279 1.46 27.06 -15.12
CA LYS A 279 1.51 26.90 -13.65
C LYS A 279 2.72 27.52 -12.97
N ILE A 280 3.87 27.59 -13.64
CA ILE A 280 5.15 27.86 -12.96
C ILE A 280 5.76 29.20 -13.32
N ALA A 281 5.85 29.56 -14.60
CA ALA A 281 6.59 30.74 -15.03
C ALA A 281 5.85 31.56 -16.08
N GLU A 282 5.96 32.87 -15.97
CA GLU A 282 5.65 33.77 -17.07
C GLU A 282 6.85 33.79 -18.02
N VAL A 283 6.64 33.41 -19.27
CA VAL A 283 7.70 33.32 -20.27
C VAL A 283 7.58 34.41 -21.34
N THR A 284 8.73 34.85 -21.86
CA THR A 284 8.78 35.75 -23.02
C THR A 284 9.71 35.20 -24.10
N PRO A 285 9.41 35.46 -25.38
CA PRO A 285 10.31 35.10 -26.46
C PRO A 285 11.56 35.98 -26.45
N VAL A 286 12.73 35.36 -26.47
CA VAL A 286 14.02 36.00 -26.63
C VAL A 286 14.57 35.62 -28.00
N ASN A 287 14.96 36.62 -28.78
CA ASN A 287 15.52 36.43 -30.11
C ASN A 287 17.04 36.60 -30.02
N PHE A 288 17.77 35.69 -30.66
CA PHE A 288 19.21 35.81 -30.80
C PHE A 288 19.64 35.35 -32.19
N THR A 289 20.90 35.61 -32.51
CA THR A 289 21.50 35.21 -33.78
C THR A 289 22.56 34.16 -33.52
N ALA A 290 22.43 33.02 -34.20
CA ALA A 290 23.45 31.98 -34.22
C ALA A 290 24.10 31.91 -35.60
N VAL A 291 25.40 31.65 -35.63
CA VAL A 291 26.17 31.50 -36.87
C VAL A 291 26.73 30.09 -36.93
N TYR A 292 26.51 29.41 -38.04
CA TYR A 292 27.15 28.13 -38.31
C TYR A 292 28.64 28.36 -38.57
N SER A 293 29.50 27.90 -37.66
CA SER A 293 30.95 28.12 -37.72
C SER A 293 31.58 27.22 -38.79
N GLY A 294 31.26 25.92 -38.79
CA GLY A 294 31.86 24.94 -39.69
C GLY A 294 33.38 24.81 -39.52
N GLN A 295 33.93 25.30 -38.39
CA GLN A 295 35.35 25.23 -38.07
C GLN A 295 35.66 23.97 -37.28
N LEU A 296 36.81 23.35 -37.54
CA LEU A 296 37.30 22.24 -36.74
C LEU A 296 37.96 22.76 -35.47
N GLU A 297 37.75 22.08 -34.35
CA GLU A 297 38.50 22.34 -33.13
C GLU A 297 40.01 22.18 -33.36
N GLU A 298 40.82 22.97 -32.64
CA GLU A 298 42.28 23.00 -32.84
C GLU A 298 42.96 21.68 -32.45
N SER A 299 42.36 20.87 -31.57
CA SER A 299 42.93 19.61 -31.11
C SER A 299 42.03 18.42 -31.42
N GLY A 300 42.51 17.50 -32.25
CA GLY A 300 41.90 16.18 -32.42
C GLY A 300 42.13 15.25 -31.21
N PHE A 301 41.57 14.06 -31.28
CA PHE A 301 41.78 12.99 -30.31
C PHE A 301 41.83 11.63 -31.00
N GLU A 302 42.63 10.73 -30.43
CA GLU A 302 42.74 9.34 -30.87
C GLU A 302 41.67 8.49 -30.17
N ALA A 303 41.04 7.59 -30.92
CA ALA A 303 40.14 6.59 -30.38
C ALA A 303 40.30 5.24 -31.09
N GLU A 304 40.00 4.17 -30.34
CA GLU A 304 40.10 2.79 -30.79
C GLU A 304 38.71 2.13 -30.78
N TYR A 305 38.41 1.36 -31.81
CA TYR A 305 37.16 0.62 -31.93
C TYR A 305 37.12 -0.58 -30.98
N GLN A 306 36.07 -0.67 -30.14
CA GLN A 306 35.95 -1.72 -29.10
C GLN A 306 35.00 -2.86 -29.49
N GLY A 307 34.30 -2.77 -30.63
CA GLY A 307 33.22 -3.68 -31.01
C GLY A 307 31.84 -3.08 -30.83
N ASP A 308 30.82 -3.69 -31.45
CA ASP A 308 29.41 -3.29 -31.36
C ASP A 308 29.13 -1.79 -31.58
N GLY A 309 29.89 -1.14 -32.48
CA GLY A 309 29.72 0.29 -32.81
C GLY A 309 30.35 1.27 -31.82
N ILE A 310 31.01 0.77 -30.76
CA ILE A 310 31.59 1.60 -29.69
C ILE A 310 33.05 1.96 -30.01
N TRP A 311 33.36 3.23 -29.84
CA TRP A 311 34.71 3.81 -29.94
C TRP A 311 35.13 4.34 -28.57
N LYS A 312 36.40 4.12 -28.23
CA LYS A 312 36.98 4.54 -26.95
C LYS A 312 38.12 5.51 -27.14
N ALA A 313 37.96 6.74 -26.64
CA ALA A 313 38.97 7.77 -26.68
C ALA A 313 40.15 7.50 -25.72
N ALA A 314 41.35 7.86 -26.16
CA ALA A 314 42.58 7.74 -25.38
C ALA A 314 42.61 8.66 -24.14
N ARG A 315 41.78 9.71 -24.15
CA ARG A 315 41.57 10.67 -23.06
C ARG A 315 40.09 10.98 -22.91
N ASP A 316 39.72 11.66 -21.83
CA ASP A 316 38.37 12.19 -21.70
C ASP A 316 38.10 13.17 -22.83
N VAL A 317 36.97 12.99 -23.49
CA VAL A 317 36.49 13.82 -24.59
C VAL A 317 35.13 14.36 -24.21
N ASP A 318 34.94 15.63 -24.48
CA ASP A 318 33.68 16.30 -24.27
C ASP A 318 32.90 16.19 -25.59
N LEU A 319 32.12 15.14 -25.74
CA LEU A 319 31.28 14.91 -26.93
C LEU A 319 29.82 14.85 -26.51
N CYS A 320 28.95 15.31 -27.40
CA CYS A 320 27.50 15.21 -27.23
C CYS A 320 26.87 14.53 -28.46
N ARG A 321 25.63 14.08 -28.29
CA ARG A 321 24.85 13.56 -29.41
C ARG A 321 24.65 14.67 -30.45
N GLY A 322 24.97 14.34 -31.70
CA GLY A 322 24.86 15.22 -32.86
C GLY A 322 26.11 16.00 -33.24
N ASP A 323 27.18 15.88 -32.45
CA ASP A 323 28.50 16.36 -32.85
C ASP A 323 28.91 15.70 -34.17
N ILE A 324 29.44 16.52 -35.08
CA ILE A 324 30.06 16.06 -36.33
C ILE A 324 31.55 15.94 -36.10
N LEU A 325 32.11 14.75 -36.35
CA LEU A 325 33.54 14.50 -36.27
C LEU A 325 34.11 14.33 -37.68
N ARG A 326 35.26 14.94 -37.93
CA ARG A 326 36.09 14.66 -39.10
C ARG A 326 37.10 13.56 -38.78
N VAL A 327 37.21 12.59 -39.67
CA VAL A 327 38.13 11.46 -39.57
C VAL A 327 39.36 11.72 -40.44
N SER A 328 40.55 11.72 -39.84
CA SER A 328 41.78 12.13 -40.54
C SER A 328 42.82 11.02 -40.72
N ASP A 329 42.90 10.06 -39.79
CA ASP A 329 43.91 9.00 -39.78
C ASP A 329 43.27 7.67 -39.39
N LEU A 330 42.54 7.07 -40.33
CA LEU A 330 41.75 5.85 -40.11
C LEU A 330 42.53 4.61 -40.56
N SER A 331 42.75 3.69 -39.63
CA SER A 331 43.35 2.39 -39.93
C SER A 331 42.27 1.31 -40.11
N GLY A 332 42.34 0.56 -41.21
CA GLY A 332 41.55 -0.66 -41.43
C GLY A 332 40.14 -0.50 -42.02
N TRP A 333 39.74 0.68 -42.49
CA TRP A 333 38.39 0.96 -43.04
C TRP A 333 38.46 1.83 -44.30
N ASN A 334 37.44 1.72 -45.16
CA ASN A 334 37.22 2.65 -46.27
C ASN A 334 35.88 3.40 -46.06
N LEU A 335 35.95 4.63 -45.55
CA LEU A 335 34.77 5.46 -45.39
C LEU A 335 34.40 6.14 -46.70
N ALA A 336 33.11 6.11 -47.06
CA ALA A 336 32.58 6.90 -48.18
C ALA A 336 32.62 8.42 -47.90
N THR A 337 32.73 8.83 -46.64
CA THR A 337 32.75 10.23 -46.18
C THR A 337 33.84 10.44 -45.13
N ASP A 338 34.52 11.60 -45.12
CA ASP A 338 35.49 11.96 -44.07
C ASP A 338 34.82 12.51 -42.80
N ARG A 339 33.48 12.44 -42.73
CA ARG A 339 32.66 12.92 -41.62
C ARG A 339 31.73 11.86 -41.10
N VAL A 340 31.57 11.83 -39.79
CA VAL A 340 30.75 10.90 -39.02
C VAL A 340 30.01 11.65 -37.93
N VAL A 341 28.88 11.11 -37.47
CA VAL A 341 28.02 11.75 -36.48
C VAL A 341 27.98 10.95 -35.20
N VAL A 342 28.12 11.63 -34.06
CA VAL A 342 28.00 11.04 -32.73
C VAL A 342 26.53 10.75 -32.41
N THR A 343 26.22 9.49 -32.12
CA THR A 343 24.85 9.03 -31.81
C THR A 343 24.62 8.79 -30.33
N SER A 344 25.68 8.48 -29.59
CA SER A 344 25.73 8.42 -28.14
C SER A 344 27.14 8.80 -27.67
N ALA A 345 27.23 9.46 -26.52
CA ALA A 345 28.50 9.92 -25.97
C ALA A 345 28.55 9.73 -24.45
N GLY A 346 29.64 9.14 -23.97
CA GLY A 346 30.09 9.17 -22.58
C GLY A 346 31.45 9.89 -22.48
N SER A 347 32.04 9.90 -21.28
CA SER A 347 33.30 10.62 -21.04
C SER A 347 34.46 10.14 -21.91
N ARG A 348 34.45 8.86 -22.32
CA ARG A 348 35.48 8.25 -23.18
C ARG A 348 34.91 7.33 -24.25
N ASP A 349 33.75 6.73 -24.01
CA ASP A 349 33.14 5.77 -24.91
C ASP A 349 32.01 6.47 -25.68
N PHE A 350 31.94 6.29 -27.00
CA PHE A 350 30.95 6.94 -27.86
C PHE A 350 30.62 6.08 -29.09
N GLN A 351 29.45 6.29 -29.69
CA GLN A 351 29.04 5.58 -30.91
C GLN A 351 28.89 6.53 -32.09
N LEU A 352 29.18 6.01 -33.28
CA LEU A 352 29.22 6.78 -34.52
C LEU A 352 28.31 6.18 -35.58
N SER A 353 27.71 7.06 -36.37
CA SER A 353 27.01 6.71 -37.61
C SER A 353 27.56 7.53 -38.78
N ASP A 354 27.33 7.06 -40.00
CA ASP A 354 27.49 7.88 -41.18
C ASP A 354 26.43 9.01 -41.23
N ALA A 355 26.55 9.91 -42.21
CA ALA A 355 25.61 11.02 -42.39
C ALA A 355 24.17 10.58 -42.72
N SER A 356 23.93 9.29 -43.00
CA SER A 356 22.62 8.70 -43.26
C SER A 356 22.05 7.96 -42.04
N GLY A 357 22.74 7.98 -40.90
CA GLY A 357 22.32 7.32 -39.66
C GLY A 357 22.67 5.83 -39.60
N ILE A 358 23.50 5.32 -40.50
CA ILE A 358 23.94 3.92 -40.50
C ILE A 358 25.12 3.77 -39.52
N PRO A 359 25.06 2.85 -38.54
CA PRO A 359 26.17 2.60 -37.63
C PRO A 359 27.44 2.19 -38.38
N LEU A 360 28.56 2.74 -37.95
CA LEU A 360 29.86 2.40 -38.53
C LEU A 360 30.31 1.01 -38.07
N GLN A 361 30.58 0.11 -39.03
CA GLN A 361 31.14 -1.24 -38.78
C GLN A 361 32.37 -1.52 -39.67
N PRO A 362 33.41 -2.22 -39.15
CA PRO A 362 34.61 -2.54 -39.91
C PRO A 362 34.31 -3.53 -41.05
N ASP A 363 35.01 -3.39 -42.18
CA ASP A 363 34.94 -4.37 -43.28
C ASP A 363 35.54 -5.70 -42.80
N VAL A 364 34.70 -6.71 -42.58
CA VAL A 364 35.13 -8.04 -42.16
C VAL A 364 35.51 -8.89 -43.38
N GLU A 365 36.65 -8.62 -44.02
CA GLU A 365 37.26 -9.61 -44.92
C GLU A 365 38.80 -9.57 -44.86
N GLY A 366 39.40 -10.56 -44.17
CA GLY A 366 40.81 -10.90 -44.31
C GLY A 366 41.44 -11.53 -43.06
N GLU A 367 41.65 -12.85 -43.09
CA GLU A 367 42.48 -13.55 -42.10
C GLU A 367 43.93 -13.04 -42.16
N GLY A 368 44.30 -12.16 -41.23
CA GLY A 368 45.68 -11.71 -41.01
C GLY A 368 45.73 -10.69 -39.87
N GLU A 369 46.55 -10.99 -38.84
CA GLU A 369 46.86 -10.19 -37.64
C GLU A 369 45.99 -8.94 -37.39
N THR A 370 44.98 -9.10 -36.53
CA THR A 370 44.02 -8.08 -36.07
C THR A 370 44.71 -6.92 -35.35
N GLN A 371 44.99 -5.83 -36.06
CA GLN A 371 45.11 -4.51 -35.42
C GLN A 371 43.70 -4.00 -35.13
N THR A 372 43.45 -3.61 -33.88
CA THR A 372 42.21 -2.92 -33.50
C THR A 372 42.12 -1.62 -34.31
N PRO A 373 41.04 -1.38 -35.08
CA PRO A 373 40.92 -0.15 -35.84
C PRO A 373 41.03 1.08 -34.95
N SER A 374 41.86 2.03 -35.35
CA SER A 374 42.06 3.30 -34.67
C SER A 374 41.86 4.47 -35.61
N ALA A 375 41.41 5.59 -35.06
CA ALA A 375 41.15 6.81 -35.81
C ALA A 375 41.50 8.07 -35.01
N VAL A 376 41.99 9.09 -35.72
CA VAL A 376 42.05 10.47 -35.21
C VAL A 376 40.80 11.21 -35.62
N PHE A 377 40.02 11.64 -34.64
CA PHE A 377 38.82 12.45 -34.79
C PHE A 377 39.10 13.90 -34.46
N THR A 378 38.46 14.82 -35.19
CA THR A 378 38.44 16.24 -34.86
C THR A 378 37.00 16.74 -34.87
N ARG A 379 36.54 17.33 -33.78
CA ARG A 379 35.17 17.83 -33.64
C ARG A 379 34.96 19.09 -34.48
N LEU A 380 33.81 19.17 -35.13
CA LEU A 380 33.35 20.36 -35.85
C LEU A 380 32.52 21.23 -34.91
N VAL A 381 32.89 22.51 -34.78
CA VAL A 381 32.09 23.54 -34.10
C VAL A 381 30.93 23.90 -35.02
N GLN A 382 29.70 23.59 -34.59
CA GLN A 382 28.51 23.73 -35.42
C GLN A 382 27.91 25.12 -35.28
N TRP A 383 27.16 25.41 -34.22
CA TRP A 383 26.46 26.68 -34.05
C TRP A 383 27.09 27.52 -32.96
N VAL A 384 27.36 28.80 -33.25
CA VAL A 384 28.00 29.72 -32.30
C VAL A 384 27.13 30.94 -32.05
N CYS A 385 26.98 31.38 -30.80
CA CYS A 385 26.29 32.60 -30.41
C CYS A 385 27.06 33.42 -29.35
N GLU A 386 26.89 34.75 -29.38
CA GLU A 386 27.61 35.66 -28.46
C GLU A 386 27.19 35.49 -26.99
N GLU A 387 25.95 35.10 -26.72
CA GLU A 387 25.38 34.98 -25.37
C GLU A 387 24.77 33.60 -25.09
N PRO A 388 25.59 32.58 -24.83
CA PRO A 388 25.13 31.22 -24.58
C PRO A 388 24.43 31.04 -23.23
N GLN A 389 24.53 32.00 -22.31
CA GLN A 389 23.81 31.95 -21.02
C GLN A 389 22.29 32.10 -21.16
N SER A 390 21.81 32.27 -22.38
CA SER A 390 20.41 32.50 -22.72
C SER A 390 19.58 31.21 -22.68
N PHE A 391 20.12 30.06 -23.06
CA PHE A 391 19.38 28.78 -23.15
C PHE A 391 20.17 27.61 -22.53
N SER A 392 19.51 26.49 -22.28
CA SER A 392 20.04 25.25 -21.67
C SER A 392 19.92 24.07 -22.64
N GLU A 393 20.58 22.94 -22.33
CA GLU A 393 20.42 21.72 -23.14
C GLU A 393 18.94 21.33 -23.20
N GLU A 394 18.52 20.79 -24.34
CA GLU A 394 17.14 20.42 -24.66
C GLU A 394 16.13 21.57 -24.85
N ASP A 395 16.57 22.83 -24.75
CA ASP A 395 15.71 23.97 -25.08
C ASP A 395 15.21 23.87 -26.53
N ILE A 396 13.94 24.20 -26.75
CA ILE A 396 13.33 24.25 -28.08
C ILE A 396 13.53 25.65 -28.65
N LEU A 397 14.32 25.72 -29.72
CA LEU A 397 14.47 26.91 -30.54
C LEU A 397 13.53 26.85 -31.74
N THR A 398 13.03 28.00 -32.16
CA THR A 398 12.20 28.10 -33.38
C THR A 398 12.89 28.97 -34.42
N GLN A 399 12.78 28.55 -35.69
CA GLN A 399 13.13 29.36 -36.86
C GLN A 399 12.08 29.17 -37.95
N ASP A 400 11.51 30.26 -38.46
CA ASP A 400 10.51 30.23 -39.55
C ASP A 400 9.32 29.27 -39.31
N GLY A 401 9.00 29.00 -38.05
CA GLY A 401 7.93 28.08 -37.63
C GLY A 401 8.37 26.62 -37.40
N GLU A 402 9.61 26.27 -37.73
CA GLU A 402 10.21 24.95 -37.47
C GLU A 402 10.92 24.92 -36.12
N GLN A 403 10.83 23.79 -35.41
CA GLN A 403 11.41 23.60 -34.08
C GLN A 403 12.70 22.79 -34.12
N TYR A 404 13.68 23.21 -33.32
CA TYR A 404 14.99 22.59 -33.17
C TYR A 404 15.33 22.43 -31.69
N VAL A 405 15.95 21.33 -31.32
CA VAL A 405 16.37 21.01 -29.95
C VAL A 405 17.85 21.33 -29.79
N VAL A 406 18.21 22.04 -28.73
CA VAL A 406 19.62 22.33 -28.39
C VAL A 406 20.29 21.12 -27.74
N SER A 407 21.54 20.84 -28.12
CA SER A 407 22.38 19.79 -27.52
C SER A 407 23.83 20.29 -27.38
N GLY A 408 24.58 19.83 -26.38
CA GLY A 408 26.03 20.01 -26.31
C GLY A 408 26.51 21.44 -26.14
N ILE A 409 25.93 22.18 -25.20
CA ILE A 409 26.25 23.61 -25.00
C ILE A 409 27.64 23.75 -24.36
N LYS A 410 28.56 24.45 -25.04
CA LYS A 410 29.93 24.71 -24.59
C LYS A 410 30.34 26.15 -24.80
N LYS A 411 30.31 26.94 -23.73
CA LYS A 411 30.53 28.39 -23.83
C LYS A 411 29.67 28.89 -25.01
N HIS A 412 30.24 29.42 -26.09
CA HIS A 412 29.50 29.97 -27.22
C HIS A 412 28.99 28.94 -28.25
N ASP A 413 29.39 27.68 -28.18
CA ASP A 413 29.11 26.60 -29.16
C ASP A 413 27.95 25.69 -28.70
N PHE A 414 27.16 25.18 -29.65
CA PHE A 414 26.08 24.21 -29.42
C PHE A 414 25.69 23.47 -30.72
N VAL A 415 24.91 22.41 -30.56
CA VAL A 415 24.36 21.57 -31.62
C VAL A 415 22.84 21.79 -31.71
N LEU A 416 22.31 21.77 -32.94
CA LEU A 416 20.87 21.79 -33.18
C LEU A 416 20.43 20.48 -33.83
N LEU A 417 19.44 19.84 -33.20
CA LEU A 417 18.73 18.68 -33.70
C LEU A 417 17.34 19.11 -34.17
N LYS A 418 16.74 18.40 -35.12
CA LYS A 418 15.31 18.58 -35.44
C LYS A 418 14.44 18.04 -34.31
N ALA A 419 13.15 18.41 -34.30
CA ALA A 419 12.19 17.95 -33.29
C ALA A 419 12.09 16.42 -33.15
N ASP A 420 12.32 15.67 -34.23
CA ASP A 420 12.38 14.20 -34.24
C ASP A 420 13.75 13.63 -33.79
N GLN A 421 14.60 14.47 -33.20
CA GLN A 421 15.98 14.16 -32.79
C GLN A 421 16.89 13.75 -33.96
N SER A 422 16.47 13.99 -35.21
CA SER A 422 17.31 13.80 -36.38
C SER A 422 18.26 14.98 -36.58
N MET A 423 19.38 14.69 -37.24
CA MET A 423 20.47 15.65 -37.39
C MET A 423 20.15 16.68 -38.48
N LEU A 424 20.61 17.91 -38.29
CA LEU A 424 20.66 18.88 -39.37
C LEU A 424 21.73 18.47 -40.40
N THR A 425 21.39 18.56 -41.69
CA THR A 425 22.36 18.41 -42.77
C THR A 425 23.36 19.55 -42.74
N ASP A 426 24.66 19.26 -42.74
CA ASP A 426 25.80 20.20 -42.68
C ASP A 426 25.61 21.44 -43.58
N PRO A 427 25.20 22.59 -43.02
CA PRO A 427 24.99 23.80 -43.80
C PRO A 427 26.33 24.45 -44.20
N ALA A 428 26.30 25.39 -45.15
CA ALA A 428 27.51 26.12 -45.51
C ALA A 428 28.03 26.98 -44.35
N ALA A 429 29.34 26.98 -44.13
CA ALA A 429 30.00 27.83 -43.12
C ALA A 429 29.62 29.31 -43.30
N GLY A 430 29.32 29.99 -42.19
CA GLY A 430 28.87 31.39 -42.14
C GLY A 430 27.35 31.59 -42.26
N LEU A 431 26.56 30.52 -42.37
CA LEU A 431 25.10 30.61 -42.35
C LEU A 431 24.61 31.23 -41.04
N THR A 432 23.75 32.24 -41.13
CA THR A 432 23.24 32.98 -39.96
C THR A 432 21.76 32.69 -39.77
N TRP A 433 21.37 32.27 -38.57
CA TRP A 433 19.99 31.98 -38.19
C TRP A 433 19.52 32.92 -37.07
N SER A 434 18.34 33.51 -37.27
CA SER A 434 17.62 34.19 -36.20
C SER A 434 16.76 33.16 -35.48
N LEU A 435 17.14 32.85 -34.25
CA LEU A 435 16.51 31.83 -33.43
C LEU A 435 15.74 32.49 -32.30
N GLN A 436 14.61 31.91 -31.96
CA GLN A 436 13.77 32.33 -30.85
C GLN A 436 13.64 31.20 -29.84
N TYR A 437 13.80 31.52 -28.56
CA TYR A 437 13.48 30.61 -27.45
C TYR A 437 12.66 31.35 -26.39
N ARG A 438 12.00 30.62 -25.49
CA ARG A 438 11.19 31.22 -24.42
C ARG A 438 11.95 31.17 -23.11
N THR A 439 12.07 32.31 -22.42
CA THR A 439 12.72 32.38 -21.10
C THR A 439 11.74 32.87 -20.04
N ALA A 440 11.87 32.35 -18.82
CA ALA A 440 11.11 32.81 -17.68
C ALA A 440 11.55 34.22 -17.26
N ILE A 441 10.60 35.14 -17.14
CA ILE A 441 10.81 36.50 -16.64
C ILE A 441 10.27 36.69 -15.23
N ASN A 442 9.34 35.83 -14.80
CA ASN A 442 8.78 35.81 -13.46
C ASN A 442 8.34 34.39 -13.10
N TYR A 443 8.38 34.06 -11.81
CA TYR A 443 7.93 32.76 -11.29
C TYR A 443 6.63 32.95 -10.50
N ARG A 444 5.62 32.15 -10.84
CA ARG A 444 4.29 32.15 -10.20
C ARG A 444 4.30 31.47 -8.85
N MET A 445 5.23 30.54 -8.63
CA MET A 445 5.30 29.75 -7.40
C MET A 445 6.52 30.14 -6.56
N SER A 446 6.30 31.11 -5.68
CA SER A 446 7.24 31.47 -4.61
C SER A 446 6.49 31.41 -3.27
N TYR A 447 7.07 30.79 -2.26
CA TYR A 447 6.44 30.63 -0.95
C TYR A 447 7.44 30.41 0.18
N GLN A 448 6.99 30.64 1.41
CA GLN A 448 7.78 30.43 2.61
C GLN A 448 7.42 29.07 3.25
N PRO A 449 8.35 28.11 3.32
CA PRO A 449 8.13 26.90 4.10
C PRO A 449 7.93 27.24 5.58
N ALA A 450 6.84 26.73 6.14
CA ALA A 450 6.42 27.05 7.49
C ALA A 450 5.39 26.06 8.03
N GLU A 451 5.27 26.06 9.35
CA GLU A 451 4.14 25.53 10.08
C GLU A 451 3.38 26.70 10.72
N LEU A 452 2.06 26.60 10.75
CA LEU A 452 1.18 27.63 11.32
C LEU A 452 0.09 26.99 12.17
N GLN A 453 0.09 27.30 13.47
CA GLN A 453 -1.01 27.01 14.38
C GLN A 453 -1.78 28.28 14.72
N TRP A 454 -3.09 28.27 14.46
CA TRP A 454 -3.92 29.45 14.60
C TRP A 454 -5.38 29.09 14.89
N ARG A 455 -6.19 30.13 15.06
CA ARG A 455 -7.60 30.01 15.45
C ARG A 455 -8.50 29.29 14.44
N GLY A 456 -8.08 29.15 13.18
CA GLY A 456 -8.74 28.36 12.13
C GLY A 456 -9.95 29.00 11.45
N ASN A 457 -10.11 28.71 10.15
CA ASN A 457 -11.29 29.04 9.35
C ASN A 457 -11.73 27.81 8.53
N PRO A 458 -12.90 27.22 8.80
CA PRO A 458 -13.44 26.07 8.05
C PRO A 458 -13.64 26.29 6.55
N ALA A 459 -13.66 27.53 6.06
CA ALA A 459 -13.80 27.84 4.64
C ALA A 459 -12.48 27.68 3.86
N LEU A 460 -11.34 27.62 4.56
CA LEU A 460 -10.04 27.30 3.96
C LEU A 460 -9.90 25.79 3.79
N GLN A 461 -9.17 25.40 2.75
CA GLN A 461 -8.89 24.01 2.41
C GLN A 461 -7.44 23.85 1.90
N ALA A 462 -6.92 22.62 1.93
CA ALA A 462 -5.64 22.32 1.32
C ALA A 462 -5.67 22.66 -0.19
N GLY A 463 -4.66 23.39 -0.67
CA GLY A 463 -4.62 24.02 -2.00
C GLY A 463 -4.84 25.53 -1.99
N ASP A 464 -5.43 26.11 -0.93
CA ASP A 464 -5.52 27.57 -0.80
C ASP A 464 -4.13 28.15 -0.44
N VAL A 465 -3.86 29.39 -0.84
CA VAL A 465 -2.66 30.14 -0.44
C VAL A 465 -3.06 31.35 0.40
N ILE A 466 -2.46 31.46 1.57
CA ILE A 466 -2.74 32.50 2.56
C ILE A 466 -1.52 33.38 2.80
N THR A 467 -1.71 34.51 3.48
CA THR A 467 -0.63 35.34 3.99
C THR A 467 -0.49 35.17 5.51
N ALA A 468 0.69 34.79 5.99
CA ALA A 468 1.00 34.75 7.42
C ALA A 468 1.93 35.92 7.79
N VAL A 469 1.64 36.60 8.90
CA VAL A 469 2.44 37.73 9.38
C VAL A 469 3.16 37.36 10.68
N ASP A 470 4.48 37.54 10.73
CA ASP A 470 5.25 37.26 11.94
C ASP A 470 5.09 38.35 13.03
N THR A 471 5.74 38.17 14.18
CA THR A 471 5.70 39.14 15.29
C THR A 471 6.43 40.45 14.98
N GLU A 472 7.25 40.50 13.93
CA GLU A 472 7.97 41.69 13.48
C GLU A 472 7.17 42.49 12.43
N GLY A 473 6.06 41.92 11.93
CA GLY A 473 5.20 42.52 10.91
C GLY A 473 5.58 42.13 9.47
N ASN A 474 6.47 41.16 9.28
CA ASN A 474 6.82 40.65 7.95
C ASN A 474 5.74 39.68 7.45
N SER A 475 5.36 39.82 6.18
CA SER A 475 4.32 39.01 5.55
C SER A 475 4.92 37.92 4.66
N TYR A 476 4.36 36.72 4.73
CA TYR A 476 4.84 35.54 4.03
C TYR A 476 3.70 34.82 3.31
N ARG A 477 3.93 34.44 2.05
CA ARG A 477 3.01 33.65 1.24
C ARG A 477 3.13 32.16 1.61
N ILE A 478 2.04 31.56 2.08
CA ILE A 478 2.01 30.18 2.61
C ILE A 478 0.95 29.35 1.86
N PRO A 479 1.34 28.47 0.94
CA PRO A 479 0.42 27.50 0.34
C PRO A 479 0.06 26.44 1.38
N ILE A 480 -1.24 26.20 1.56
CA ILE A 480 -1.73 25.14 2.45
C ILE A 480 -1.52 23.81 1.75
N MET A 481 -0.36 23.17 1.98
CA MET A 481 -0.06 21.84 1.43
C MET A 481 -0.73 20.73 2.24
N SER A 482 -0.84 20.94 3.55
CA SER A 482 -1.70 20.16 4.43
C SER A 482 -2.37 21.04 5.48
N GLN A 483 -3.53 20.60 5.93
CA GLN A 483 -4.33 21.24 6.94
C GLN A 483 -4.95 20.20 7.87
N THR A 484 -4.91 20.49 9.17
CA THR A 484 -5.70 19.77 10.17
C THR A 484 -6.60 20.76 10.90
N LEU A 485 -7.91 20.54 10.86
CA LEU A 485 -8.91 21.25 11.64
C LEU A 485 -9.37 20.38 12.79
N ILE A 486 -9.09 20.79 14.03
CA ILE A 486 -9.47 20.08 15.25
C ILE A 486 -10.58 20.85 15.93
N PHE A 487 -11.73 20.22 16.07
CA PHE A 487 -12.90 20.75 16.77
C PHE A 487 -13.08 20.00 18.09
N ASP A 488 -12.70 20.61 19.22
CA ASP A 488 -12.78 20.01 20.57
C ASP A 488 -13.10 21.10 21.61
N GLY A 489 -14.38 21.49 21.72
CA GLY A 489 -14.83 22.64 22.53
C GLY A 489 -14.45 24.03 21.97
N GLY A 490 -13.55 24.07 20.98
CA GLY A 490 -13.17 25.21 20.15
C GLY A 490 -12.59 24.70 18.83
N ILE A 491 -12.01 25.58 18.01
CA ILE A 491 -11.32 25.18 16.78
C ILE A 491 -9.82 25.54 16.88
N VAL A 492 -8.98 24.60 16.47
CA VAL A 492 -7.56 24.82 16.21
C VAL A 492 -7.27 24.36 14.79
N SER A 493 -6.59 25.20 14.02
CA SER A 493 -6.10 24.84 12.70
C SER A 493 -4.58 24.76 12.71
N LYS A 494 -4.07 23.68 12.13
CA LYS A 494 -2.66 23.49 11.82
C LYS A 494 -2.52 23.49 10.30
N ILE A 495 -1.62 24.31 9.78
CA ILE A 495 -1.30 24.42 8.36
C ILE A 495 0.19 24.13 8.20
N THR A 496 0.55 23.41 7.14
CA THR A 496 1.94 23.18 6.79
C THR A 496 2.18 23.52 5.32
N ALA A 497 3.24 24.29 5.08
CA ALA A 497 3.89 24.46 3.79
C ALA A 497 5.28 23.84 3.87
N LYS A 498 5.49 22.74 3.16
CA LYS A 498 6.71 21.93 3.24
C LYS A 498 7.79 22.44 2.27
N GLY A 499 9.05 22.14 2.56
CA GLY A 499 10.20 22.71 1.85
C GLY A 499 11.38 21.76 1.66
N GLU A 500 11.16 20.45 1.71
CA GLU A 500 12.22 19.48 1.41
C GLU A 500 12.50 19.44 -0.11
N THR A 501 13.71 19.03 -0.51
CA THR A 501 14.21 19.14 -1.91
C THR A 501 14.43 17.80 -2.59
N THR A 502 14.09 16.69 -1.96
CA THR A 502 14.22 15.34 -2.53
C THR A 502 12.89 14.62 -2.45
N SER A 503 12.35 14.27 -3.60
CA SER A 503 11.13 13.47 -3.76
C SER A 503 11.48 12.16 -4.47
N ASP A 504 11.10 11.03 -3.87
CA ASP A 504 10.98 9.74 -4.57
C ASP A 504 9.48 9.46 -4.66
N ALA A 505 8.88 9.75 -5.82
CA ALA A 505 7.45 9.60 -6.10
C ALA A 505 6.95 8.23 -5.62
N SER A 506 6.33 8.20 -4.44
CA SER A 506 5.80 6.98 -3.84
C SER A 506 4.28 7.08 -3.78
N PHE A 507 3.61 6.34 -4.67
CA PHE A 507 2.21 6.01 -4.46
C PHE A 507 2.14 5.15 -3.21
N SER A 508 1.72 5.72 -2.08
CA SER A 508 1.43 4.91 -0.91
C SER A 508 0.32 3.94 -1.29
N SER A 509 0.67 2.66 -1.33
CA SER A 509 -0.30 1.60 -1.55
C SER A 509 -1.41 1.75 -0.52
N ALA A 510 -2.66 1.67 -0.99
CA ALA A 510 -3.83 1.79 -0.14
C ALA A 510 -3.68 0.91 1.10
N SER A 511 -3.82 1.51 2.29
CA SER A 511 -3.86 0.74 3.53
C SER A 511 -4.91 -0.38 3.40
N PRO A 512 -4.69 -1.58 3.97
CA PRO A 512 -5.66 -2.68 3.92
C PRO A 512 -7.09 -2.26 4.31
N THR A 513 -7.21 -1.24 5.17
CA THR A 513 -8.49 -0.66 5.58
C THR A 513 -9.19 0.12 4.46
N VAL A 514 -8.44 0.81 3.60
CA VAL A 514 -8.97 1.55 2.43
C VAL A 514 -9.44 0.55 1.36
N GLN A 515 -8.68 -0.51 1.10
CA GLN A 515 -9.08 -1.58 0.17
C GLN A 515 -10.38 -2.27 0.59
N ARG A 516 -10.62 -2.41 1.90
CA ARG A 516 -11.87 -2.95 2.46
C ARG A 516 -13.08 -2.07 2.15
N ILE A 517 -12.94 -0.74 2.27
CA ILE A 517 -14.00 0.22 1.95
C ILE A 517 -14.37 0.10 0.48
N THR A 518 -13.38 0.13 -0.41
CA THR A 518 -13.58 0.11 -1.86
C THR A 518 -14.45 -1.07 -2.27
N LYS A 519 -14.15 -2.28 -1.75
CA LYS A 519 -14.88 -3.50 -2.07
C LYS A 519 -16.33 -3.51 -1.54
N LEU A 520 -16.53 -3.03 -0.30
CA LEU A 520 -17.85 -3.07 0.34
C LEU A 520 -18.86 -2.15 -0.35
N TYR A 521 -18.44 -0.93 -0.69
CA TYR A 521 -19.30 0.05 -1.36
C TYR A 521 -19.46 -0.27 -2.86
N SER A 522 -18.41 -0.75 -3.53
CA SER A 522 -18.49 -1.15 -4.95
C SER A 522 -19.47 -2.29 -5.19
N ASP A 523 -19.41 -3.33 -4.35
CA ASP A 523 -20.26 -4.53 -4.52
C ASP A 523 -21.75 -4.17 -4.36
N MET A 524 -22.07 -3.23 -3.47
CA MET A 524 -23.44 -2.74 -3.27
C MET A 524 -23.91 -1.85 -4.42
N GLN A 525 -23.06 -0.91 -4.88
CA GLN A 525 -23.38 -0.04 -6.01
C GLN A 525 -23.54 -0.83 -7.32
N GLU A 526 -22.69 -1.84 -7.56
CA GLU A 526 -22.78 -2.71 -8.73
C GLU A 526 -24.09 -3.49 -8.73
N ALA A 527 -24.51 -4.04 -7.58
CA ALA A 527 -25.79 -4.73 -7.46
C ALA A 527 -26.98 -3.79 -7.75
N ILE A 528 -26.94 -2.54 -7.27
CA ILE A 528 -27.97 -1.53 -7.57
C ILE A 528 -27.96 -1.16 -9.05
N ARG A 529 -26.79 -0.97 -9.67
CA ARG A 529 -26.62 -0.64 -11.09
C ARG A 529 -27.12 -1.77 -12.00
N ASP A 530 -26.79 -3.02 -11.71
CA ASP A 530 -27.25 -4.21 -12.45
C ASP A 530 -28.79 -4.31 -12.44
N VAL A 531 -29.41 -4.18 -11.26
CA VAL A 531 -30.88 -4.18 -11.13
C VAL A 531 -31.51 -3.00 -11.87
N THR A 532 -30.96 -1.80 -11.73
CA THR A 532 -31.47 -0.59 -12.39
C THR A 532 -31.39 -0.70 -13.92
N GLY A 533 -30.27 -1.21 -14.46
CA GLY A 533 -30.10 -1.46 -15.89
C GLY A 533 -31.03 -2.56 -16.42
N LYS A 534 -31.35 -3.57 -15.61
CA LYS A 534 -32.34 -4.60 -15.98
C LYS A 534 -33.77 -4.06 -16.03
N LEU A 535 -34.10 -3.08 -15.19
CA LEU A 535 -35.44 -2.49 -15.08
C LEU A 535 -35.69 -1.33 -16.06
N THR A 536 -34.66 -0.56 -16.40
CA THR A 536 -34.77 0.60 -17.29
C THR A 536 -34.53 0.22 -18.76
N GLY A 537 -35.27 0.80 -19.70
CA GLY A 537 -35.02 0.67 -21.15
C GLY A 537 -35.56 -0.59 -21.86
N LYS A 538 -36.43 -1.39 -21.24
CA LYS A 538 -37.07 -2.53 -21.94
C LYS A 538 -38.18 -2.05 -22.88
N ASN A 539 -37.96 -2.20 -24.20
CA ASN A 539 -38.98 -1.99 -25.24
C ASN A 539 -39.69 -3.31 -25.57
N GLY A 540 -41.01 -3.37 -25.35
CA GLY A 540 -41.85 -4.53 -25.65
C GLY A 540 -42.55 -5.12 -24.42
N GLY A 541 -43.46 -6.08 -24.65
CA GLY A 541 -44.30 -6.70 -23.63
C GLY A 541 -45.76 -6.20 -23.62
N THR A 542 -46.59 -6.84 -22.81
CA THR A 542 -48.03 -6.54 -22.69
C THR A 542 -48.45 -6.55 -21.24
N VAL A 543 -49.24 -5.54 -20.84
CA VAL A 543 -50.00 -5.56 -19.59
C VAL A 543 -51.41 -6.04 -19.92
N SER A 544 -51.88 -7.07 -19.22
CA SER A 544 -53.24 -7.59 -19.38
C SER A 544 -53.91 -7.77 -18.01
N PHE A 545 -55.22 -7.56 -17.99
CA PHE A 545 -56.04 -7.68 -16.79
C PHE A 545 -56.94 -8.90 -16.94
N ALA A 546 -56.99 -9.75 -15.92
CA ALA A 546 -58.07 -10.71 -15.74
C ALA A 546 -59.20 -10.06 -14.94
N TYR A 547 -60.43 -10.43 -15.24
CA TYR A 547 -61.62 -9.97 -14.53
C TYR A 547 -62.32 -11.17 -13.91
N ASP A 548 -62.92 -10.98 -12.74
CA ASP A 548 -63.80 -11.97 -12.11
C ASP A 548 -65.19 -11.99 -12.78
N ASP A 549 -66.06 -12.87 -12.28
CA ASP A 549 -67.43 -13.06 -12.79
C ASP A 549 -68.31 -11.80 -12.66
N ASP A 550 -67.93 -10.87 -11.78
CA ASP A 550 -68.61 -9.59 -11.56
C ASP A 550 -68.04 -8.45 -12.43
N GLY A 551 -67.02 -8.74 -13.24
CA GLY A 551 -66.36 -7.78 -14.12
C GLY A 551 -65.36 -6.87 -13.41
N LEU A 552 -64.95 -7.20 -12.18
CA LEU A 552 -63.91 -6.49 -11.45
C LEU A 552 -62.53 -7.09 -11.77
N PRO A 553 -61.46 -6.28 -11.84
CA PRO A 553 -60.12 -6.79 -12.09
C PRO A 553 -59.68 -7.74 -10.95
N SER A 554 -59.35 -8.98 -11.29
CA SER A 554 -58.92 -10.01 -10.34
C SER A 554 -57.41 -10.22 -10.35
N GLU A 555 -56.76 -10.10 -11.52
CA GLU A 555 -55.32 -10.31 -11.67
C GLU A 555 -54.69 -9.37 -12.71
N ILE A 556 -53.42 -9.02 -12.50
CA ILE A 556 -52.58 -8.27 -13.44
C ILE A 556 -51.48 -9.20 -13.94
N TYR A 557 -51.30 -9.25 -15.26
CA TYR A 557 -50.17 -9.95 -15.89
C TYR A 557 -49.32 -8.96 -16.68
N ILE A 558 -48.01 -8.99 -16.42
CA ILE A 558 -47.01 -8.30 -17.23
C ILE A 558 -46.17 -9.38 -17.92
N SER A 559 -46.24 -9.44 -19.25
CA SER A 559 -45.54 -10.47 -20.03
C SER A 559 -44.64 -9.89 -21.09
N ASN A 560 -43.55 -10.58 -21.41
CA ASN A 560 -42.67 -10.26 -22.54
C ASN A 560 -43.32 -10.54 -23.92
N THR A 561 -44.45 -11.27 -23.98
CA THR A 561 -45.15 -11.62 -25.23
C THR A 561 -46.53 -10.95 -25.34
N LYS A 562 -47.08 -10.90 -26.57
CA LYS A 562 -48.45 -10.38 -26.84
C LYS A 562 -49.57 -11.32 -26.42
N LYS A 563 -49.29 -12.62 -26.42
CA LYS A 563 -50.18 -13.67 -25.94
C LYS A 563 -49.35 -14.58 -25.07
N ILE A 564 -49.76 -14.74 -23.82
CA ILE A 564 -49.03 -15.52 -22.84
C ILE A 564 -49.05 -16.99 -23.27
N GLN A 565 -47.85 -17.58 -23.40
CA GLN A 565 -47.59 -18.97 -23.74
C GLN A 565 -46.80 -19.63 -22.60
N PRO A 566 -46.69 -20.98 -22.57
CA PRO A 566 -45.93 -21.69 -21.52
C PRO A 566 -44.44 -21.33 -21.41
N ASP A 567 -43.84 -20.69 -22.41
CA ASP A 567 -42.45 -20.21 -22.42
C ASP A 567 -42.34 -18.69 -22.15
N SER A 568 -43.47 -18.02 -21.92
CA SER A 568 -43.51 -16.58 -21.69
C SER A 568 -43.04 -16.26 -20.28
N HIS A 569 -42.29 -15.17 -20.16
CA HIS A 569 -41.89 -14.64 -18.86
C HIS A 569 -43.00 -13.72 -18.37
N VAL A 570 -43.52 -14.02 -17.19
CA VAL A 570 -44.74 -13.39 -16.66
C VAL A 570 -44.53 -12.96 -15.23
N TRP A 571 -44.80 -11.69 -14.95
CA TRP A 571 -45.15 -11.24 -13.62
C TRP A 571 -46.66 -11.35 -13.45
N ARG A 572 -47.10 -12.08 -12.42
CA ARG A 572 -48.49 -12.21 -12.03
C ARG A 572 -48.71 -11.52 -10.70
N TRP A 573 -49.78 -10.73 -10.60
CA TRP A 573 -50.19 -10.08 -9.37
C TRP A 573 -51.69 -10.28 -9.13
N ASN A 574 -52.06 -10.82 -7.98
CA ASN A 574 -53.44 -10.94 -7.52
C ASN A 574 -53.53 -10.71 -6.00
N GLN A 575 -54.71 -10.94 -5.41
CA GLN A 575 -54.93 -10.72 -3.97
C GLN A 575 -54.03 -11.57 -3.05
N ASN A 576 -53.43 -12.66 -3.55
CA ASN A 576 -52.59 -13.56 -2.77
C ASN A 576 -51.09 -13.23 -2.86
N GLY A 577 -50.68 -12.30 -3.73
CA GLY A 577 -49.29 -11.89 -3.88
C GLY A 577 -48.87 -11.53 -5.30
N LEU A 578 -47.57 -11.29 -5.45
CA LEU A 578 -46.90 -11.07 -6.72
C LEU A 578 -45.82 -12.13 -6.93
N GLY A 579 -45.66 -12.60 -8.16
CA GLY A 579 -44.66 -13.61 -8.49
C GLY A 579 -44.18 -13.50 -9.92
N PHE A 580 -42.91 -13.86 -10.12
CA PHE A 580 -42.29 -14.01 -11.42
C PHE A 580 -42.22 -15.49 -11.82
N SER A 581 -42.59 -15.79 -13.05
CA SER A 581 -42.36 -17.09 -13.68
C SER A 581 -41.71 -16.93 -15.05
N ALA A 582 -40.70 -17.75 -15.32
CA ALA A 582 -40.13 -17.91 -16.65
C ALA A 582 -40.94 -18.87 -17.55
N ASN A 583 -41.97 -19.55 -17.00
CA ASN A 583 -42.69 -20.65 -17.62
C ASN A 583 -44.21 -20.38 -17.76
N GLY A 584 -44.60 -19.13 -18.02
CA GLY A 584 -45.99 -18.74 -18.24
C GLY A 584 -46.82 -18.60 -16.95
N LEU A 585 -48.16 -18.63 -17.10
CA LEU A 585 -49.12 -18.36 -16.01
C LEU A 585 -49.21 -19.45 -14.95
N GLU A 586 -48.88 -20.68 -15.32
CA GLU A 586 -49.02 -21.87 -14.47
C GLU A 586 -47.84 -22.03 -13.49
N GLY A 587 -46.77 -21.24 -13.65
CA GLY A 587 -45.58 -21.32 -12.80
C GLY A 587 -44.61 -22.44 -13.23
N PRO A 588 -43.65 -22.83 -12.35
CA PRO A 588 -43.51 -22.41 -10.96
C PRO A 588 -43.13 -20.93 -10.80
N PHE A 589 -43.43 -20.36 -9.62
CA PHE A 589 -43.06 -19.01 -9.22
C PHE A 589 -41.91 -19.07 -8.21
N GLU A 590 -40.68 -19.12 -8.72
CA GLU A 590 -39.46 -19.28 -7.90
C GLU A 590 -39.01 -17.97 -7.24
N THR A 591 -39.60 -16.85 -7.65
CA THR A 591 -39.44 -15.54 -7.01
C THR A 591 -40.80 -14.94 -6.77
N ALA A 592 -41.23 -14.85 -5.51
CA ALA A 592 -42.56 -14.40 -5.15
C ALA A 592 -42.61 -13.74 -3.78
N MET A 593 -43.56 -12.82 -3.62
CA MET A 593 -43.97 -12.25 -2.34
C MET A 593 -45.46 -12.49 -2.16
N THR A 594 -45.84 -13.18 -1.09
CA THR A 594 -47.24 -13.56 -0.82
C THR A 594 -47.88 -12.64 0.21
N SER A 595 -49.21 -12.51 0.18
CA SER A 595 -49.97 -11.66 1.08
C SER A 595 -49.92 -12.11 2.55
N ASP A 596 -49.50 -13.36 2.82
CA ASP A 596 -49.22 -13.89 4.17
C ASP A 596 -47.79 -13.61 4.65
N GLY A 597 -47.01 -12.80 3.90
CA GLY A 597 -45.71 -12.28 4.32
C GLY A 597 -44.50 -13.16 4.01
N LYS A 598 -44.66 -14.21 3.18
CA LYS A 598 -43.53 -15.05 2.77
C LYS A 598 -42.84 -14.47 1.55
N ILE A 599 -41.51 -14.60 1.53
CA ILE A 599 -40.67 -14.29 0.38
C ILE A 599 -40.03 -15.59 -0.08
N VAL A 600 -40.26 -15.94 -1.35
CA VAL A 600 -39.56 -17.05 -2.03
C VAL A 600 -38.52 -16.41 -2.94
N ALA A 601 -37.24 -16.71 -2.73
CA ALA A 601 -36.14 -16.22 -3.54
C ALA A 601 -34.97 -17.21 -3.49
N GLY A 602 -34.28 -17.41 -4.62
CA GLY A 602 -33.06 -18.23 -4.69
C GLY A 602 -31.82 -17.54 -4.11
N MET A 603 -31.77 -16.21 -4.14
CA MET A 603 -30.71 -15.41 -3.55
C MET A 603 -31.29 -14.09 -3.02
N ILE A 604 -30.92 -13.71 -1.80
CA ILE A 604 -31.21 -12.40 -1.21
C ILE A 604 -29.88 -11.71 -0.99
N ARG A 605 -29.56 -10.71 -1.84
CA ARG A 605 -28.49 -9.76 -1.57
C ARG A 605 -29.07 -8.61 -0.75
N SER A 606 -28.54 -8.41 0.45
CA SER A 606 -28.91 -7.30 1.32
C SER A 606 -27.63 -6.67 1.89
N GLY A 607 -27.63 -5.35 2.09
CA GLY A 607 -26.54 -4.68 2.81
C GLY A 607 -26.52 -5.09 4.29
N SER A 608 -27.69 -5.11 4.94
CA SER A 608 -27.87 -5.63 6.29
C SER A 608 -29.24 -6.32 6.44
N VAL A 609 -29.35 -7.25 7.39
CA VAL A 609 -30.61 -7.91 7.75
C VAL A 609 -30.78 -7.85 9.27
N ALA A 610 -31.69 -7.00 9.74
CA ALA A 610 -32.08 -6.93 11.14
C ALA A 610 -33.30 -7.82 11.38
N ALA A 611 -33.17 -8.83 12.25
CA ALA A 611 -34.25 -9.73 12.61
C ALA A 611 -34.09 -10.20 14.06
N ASP A 612 -35.21 -10.39 14.77
CA ASP A 612 -35.19 -10.98 16.12
C ASP A 612 -34.67 -12.43 16.09
N VAL A 613 -34.99 -13.17 15.02
CA VAL A 613 -34.51 -14.53 14.75
C VAL A 613 -34.32 -14.72 13.25
N ILE A 614 -33.16 -15.24 12.86
CA ILE A 614 -32.92 -15.80 11.53
C ILE A 614 -32.84 -17.32 11.71
N ASP A 615 -33.86 -18.03 11.25
CA ASP A 615 -33.92 -19.50 11.29
C ASP A 615 -33.54 -20.08 9.93
N ILE A 616 -32.57 -21.00 9.92
CA ILE A 616 -32.03 -21.62 8.70
C ILE A 616 -32.21 -23.13 8.83
N GLU A 617 -33.24 -23.68 8.18
CA GLU A 617 -33.55 -25.12 8.23
C GLU A 617 -32.67 -25.99 7.29
N GLY A 618 -31.41 -25.58 7.04
CA GLY A 618 -30.50 -26.20 6.06
C GLY A 618 -29.01 -26.18 6.44
N VAL A 619 -28.14 -26.52 5.48
CA VAL A 619 -26.68 -26.46 5.67
C VAL A 619 -26.19 -25.07 5.30
N ILE A 620 -25.48 -24.42 6.23
CA ILE A 620 -24.70 -23.22 5.93
C ILE A 620 -23.35 -23.69 5.40
N GLU A 621 -23.13 -23.58 4.07
CA GLU A 621 -21.89 -24.04 3.44
C GLU A 621 -20.69 -23.14 3.78
N THR A 622 -20.89 -21.83 3.91
CA THR A 622 -19.82 -20.89 4.24
C THR A 622 -20.38 -19.65 4.94
N ILE A 623 -19.70 -19.19 5.99
CA ILE A 623 -19.86 -17.85 6.56
C ILE A 623 -18.51 -17.15 6.40
N ASN A 624 -18.42 -16.21 5.47
CA ASN A 624 -17.21 -15.40 5.28
C ASN A 624 -17.23 -14.24 6.28
N ALA A 625 -16.68 -14.48 7.45
CA ALA A 625 -16.45 -13.47 8.47
C ALA A 625 -15.09 -12.78 8.23
N SER A 626 -15.06 -11.45 8.09
CA SER A 626 -13.80 -10.70 8.08
C SER A 626 -13.21 -10.58 9.49
N ASP A 627 -11.93 -10.22 9.59
CA ASP A 627 -11.29 -9.92 10.87
C ASP A 627 -12.11 -8.89 11.68
N GLY A 628 -12.47 -9.26 12.91
CA GLY A 628 -13.31 -8.45 13.80
C GLY A 628 -14.81 -8.80 13.79
N THR A 629 -15.26 -9.75 12.96
CA THR A 629 -16.65 -10.24 13.03
C THR A 629 -16.92 -10.89 14.40
N ARG A 630 -17.76 -10.24 15.20
CA ARG A 630 -18.11 -10.68 16.55
C ARG A 630 -19.48 -11.33 16.56
N ILE A 631 -19.52 -12.67 16.57
CA ILE A 631 -20.75 -13.46 16.76
C ILE A 631 -21.00 -13.57 18.27
N ASP A 632 -21.61 -12.57 18.88
CA ASP A 632 -21.95 -12.58 20.30
C ASP A 632 -23.32 -13.25 20.55
N GLY A 633 -23.35 -14.21 21.47
CA GLY A 633 -24.61 -14.77 22.01
C GLY A 633 -24.92 -16.23 21.68
N THR A 634 -24.06 -16.95 20.95
CA THR A 634 -24.38 -18.33 20.58
C THR A 634 -24.20 -19.29 21.75
N ARG A 635 -25.31 -19.72 22.37
CA ARG A 635 -25.43 -21.16 22.66
C ARG A 635 -25.51 -21.84 21.31
N VAL A 636 -24.38 -22.31 20.77
CA VAL A 636 -24.41 -23.28 19.66
C VAL A 636 -25.00 -24.56 20.25
N ALA A 637 -26.33 -24.68 20.22
CA ALA A 637 -27.02 -25.87 20.65
C ALA A 637 -26.88 -26.93 19.56
N LEU A 638 -25.73 -27.60 19.52
CA LEU A 638 -25.50 -28.78 18.69
C LEU A 638 -26.36 -29.93 19.22
N LYS A 639 -27.64 -29.95 18.83
CA LYS A 639 -28.52 -31.09 19.13
C LYS A 639 -28.09 -32.27 18.27
N GLY A 640 -27.31 -33.18 18.86
CA GLY A 640 -27.39 -34.60 18.49
C GLY A 640 -26.15 -35.28 17.93
N LYS A 641 -24.95 -34.71 17.99
CA LYS A 641 -23.71 -35.47 17.72
C LYS A 641 -22.57 -35.13 18.71
N PRO A 642 -21.74 -36.12 19.09
CA PRO A 642 -20.69 -35.92 20.09
C PRO A 642 -19.64 -34.91 19.59
N LEU A 643 -19.11 -34.15 20.55
CA LEU A 643 -18.23 -32.98 20.35
C LEU A 643 -16.86 -33.32 19.74
N ASP A 644 -16.52 -34.61 19.63
CA ASP A 644 -15.21 -35.13 19.23
C ASP A 644 -14.96 -35.12 17.71
N ARG A 645 -15.94 -34.71 16.90
CA ARG A 645 -15.85 -34.74 15.42
C ARG A 645 -16.09 -33.40 14.69
N MET A 646 -16.19 -32.26 15.39
CA MET A 646 -16.70 -31.02 14.76
C MET A 646 -15.87 -29.74 14.99
N ILE A 647 -14.60 -29.86 15.37
CA ILE A 647 -13.64 -28.75 15.24
C ILE A 647 -12.48 -29.23 14.38
N GLU A 648 -12.63 -29.15 13.05
CA GLU A 648 -11.49 -29.15 12.13
C GLU A 648 -11.07 -27.70 11.92
N ALA A 649 -10.16 -27.22 12.78
CA ALA A 649 -9.36 -26.06 12.43
C ALA A 649 -8.28 -26.53 11.45
N SER A 650 -8.52 -26.39 10.15
CA SER A 650 -7.49 -26.64 9.15
C SER A 650 -6.49 -25.49 9.15
N VAL A 651 -5.45 -25.59 9.99
CA VAL A 651 -4.20 -24.89 9.74
C VAL A 651 -3.49 -25.69 8.66
N SER A 652 -3.41 -25.16 7.44
CA SER A 652 -2.62 -25.75 6.38
C SER A 652 -1.13 -25.52 6.66
N SER A 653 -0.56 -26.30 7.59
CA SER A 653 0.87 -26.55 7.59
C SER A 653 1.13 -27.73 6.66
N THR A 654 1.88 -27.50 5.59
CA THR A 654 2.42 -28.57 4.76
C THR A 654 3.28 -29.48 5.64
N GLY A 655 2.71 -30.62 6.06
CA GLY A 655 3.44 -31.68 6.77
C GLY A 655 2.69 -32.40 7.90
N GLY A 656 1.51 -31.93 8.33
CA GLY A 656 0.71 -32.59 9.37
C GLY A 656 1.34 -32.51 10.77
N THR A 657 0.50 -32.56 11.82
CA THR A 657 0.96 -32.57 13.21
C THR A 657 1.63 -33.90 13.53
N ASN A 658 2.87 -33.85 14.05
CA ASN A 658 3.53 -35.03 14.59
C ASN A 658 2.79 -35.50 15.86
N LEU A 659 2.27 -36.72 15.82
CA LEU A 659 1.48 -37.36 16.87
C LEU A 659 2.35 -37.95 17.99
N ILE A 660 3.67 -38.07 17.80
CA ILE A 660 4.58 -38.60 18.82
C ILE A 660 5.00 -37.48 19.77
N TYR A 661 4.44 -37.49 20.99
CA TYR A 661 4.82 -36.56 22.05
C TYR A 661 6.20 -36.94 22.63
N ASN A 662 7.01 -35.91 22.84
CA ASN A 662 8.43 -35.87 23.15
C ASN A 662 9.34 -36.49 22.08
N SER A 663 9.02 -36.25 20.80
CA SER A 663 9.77 -36.76 19.63
C SER A 663 11.26 -36.36 19.59
N THR A 664 11.66 -35.30 20.32
CA THR A 664 13.05 -34.81 20.40
C THR A 664 13.79 -35.25 21.67
N GLY A 665 13.14 -35.96 22.60
CA GLY A 665 13.75 -36.43 23.84
C GLY A 665 14.11 -35.32 24.84
N HIS A 666 13.19 -34.39 25.09
CA HIS A 666 13.29 -33.43 26.18
C HIS A 666 13.20 -34.10 27.56
N LEU A 667 14.05 -33.66 28.50
CA LEU A 667 14.06 -34.11 29.90
C LEU A 667 13.65 -32.95 30.82
N VAL A 668 12.76 -33.23 31.77
CA VAL A 668 12.45 -32.37 32.91
C VAL A 668 12.98 -33.06 34.17
N ASP A 669 13.85 -32.38 34.93
CA ASP A 669 14.49 -32.95 36.14
C ASP A 669 15.20 -34.31 35.91
N ASN A 670 15.91 -34.44 34.78
CA ASN A 670 16.55 -35.69 34.34
C ASN A 670 15.58 -36.88 34.16
N LYS A 671 14.29 -36.60 33.94
CA LYS A 671 13.27 -37.59 33.61
C LYS A 671 12.62 -37.24 32.28
N PHE A 672 12.25 -38.25 31.51
CA PHE A 672 11.46 -38.05 30.30
C PHE A 672 10.11 -37.43 30.67
N ASP A 673 9.79 -36.33 30.00
CA ASP A 673 8.49 -35.67 30.11
C ASP A 673 7.75 -35.90 28.79
N GLY A 674 6.97 -36.99 28.71
CA GLY A 674 6.20 -37.33 27.52
C GLY A 674 5.73 -38.78 27.42
N TRP A 675 5.24 -39.17 26.23
CA TRP A 675 4.63 -40.49 25.99
C TRP A 675 5.65 -41.60 25.72
N ILE A 676 6.90 -41.24 25.48
CA ILE A 676 7.97 -42.21 25.27
C ILE A 676 8.46 -42.73 26.62
N THR A 677 8.24 -44.01 26.84
CA THR A 677 8.67 -44.76 28.02
C THR A 677 9.84 -45.69 27.67
N LYS A 678 10.72 -45.95 28.63
CA LYS A 678 11.87 -46.84 28.46
C LYS A 678 11.71 -48.11 29.29
N GLU A 679 12.22 -49.22 28.79
CA GLU A 679 12.49 -50.43 29.56
C GLU A 679 13.96 -50.82 29.36
N GLY A 680 14.78 -50.76 30.43
CA GLY A 680 16.23 -51.02 30.37
C GLY A 680 17.11 -49.87 30.87
N ALA A 681 18.33 -49.78 30.35
CA ALA A 681 19.29 -48.71 30.66
C ALA A 681 18.78 -47.34 30.17
N GLU A 682 19.16 -46.25 30.85
CA GLU A 682 18.74 -44.89 30.44
C GLU A 682 19.27 -44.57 29.03
N PRO A 683 18.40 -44.28 28.05
CA PRO A 683 18.86 -43.75 26.78
C PRO A 683 19.46 -42.37 27.02
N ILE A 684 20.58 -42.08 26.36
CA ILE A 684 21.23 -40.78 26.44
C ILE A 684 20.67 -39.94 25.29
N ILE A 685 20.28 -38.69 25.55
CA ILE A 685 19.98 -37.77 24.46
C ILE A 685 21.29 -37.12 24.03
N GLU A 686 21.66 -37.34 22.77
CA GLU A 686 22.83 -36.72 22.17
C GLU A 686 22.38 -35.58 21.26
N ILE A 687 23.11 -34.46 21.32
CA ILE A 687 22.91 -33.32 20.43
C ILE A 687 23.68 -33.62 19.14
N ASP A 688 22.97 -33.63 18.01
CA ASP A 688 23.57 -33.70 16.67
C ASP A 688 23.03 -32.52 15.86
N SER A 689 23.72 -31.38 15.98
CA SER A 689 23.36 -30.13 15.30
C SER A 689 23.68 -30.13 13.81
N THR A 690 24.26 -31.21 13.28
CA THR A 690 24.81 -31.23 11.92
C THR A 690 23.96 -31.99 10.92
N ASN A 691 23.21 -33.02 11.31
CA ASN A 691 22.61 -33.95 10.36
C ASN A 691 21.13 -34.34 10.61
N LEU A 692 20.53 -33.84 11.69
CA LEU A 692 19.11 -34.07 12.03
C LEU A 692 18.32 -32.76 12.04
N ILE A 693 17.06 -32.79 11.60
CA ILE A 693 16.17 -31.63 11.64
C ILE A 693 15.79 -31.30 13.09
N SER A 694 15.58 -32.32 13.92
CA SER A 694 15.34 -32.19 15.37
C SER A 694 16.55 -31.71 16.17
N GLN A 695 17.75 -31.73 15.56
CA GLN A 695 19.06 -31.49 16.19
C GLN A 695 19.39 -32.41 17.38
N ARG A 696 18.57 -33.43 17.64
CA ARG A 696 18.68 -34.32 18.82
C ARG A 696 18.35 -35.76 18.46
N ALA A 697 19.12 -36.68 19.03
CA ALA A 697 18.95 -38.11 18.85
C ALA A 697 18.82 -38.85 20.19
N PHE A 698 17.98 -39.89 20.21
CA PHE A 698 17.98 -40.90 21.25
C PHE A 698 19.11 -41.90 21.01
N CYS A 699 20.08 -41.95 21.90
CA CYS A 699 21.11 -42.99 21.96
C CYS A 699 20.62 -44.14 22.85
N ILE A 700 20.13 -45.21 22.23
CA ILE A 700 19.58 -46.39 22.89
C ILE A 700 20.71 -47.40 23.07
N THR A 701 21.04 -47.73 24.32
CA THR A 701 22.09 -48.73 24.64
C THR A 701 21.44 -50.06 25.04
N GLY A 702 21.69 -51.10 24.25
CA GLY A 702 21.10 -52.43 24.45
C GLY A 702 21.66 -53.19 25.66
N PRO A 703 20.86 -54.06 26.31
CA PRO A 703 19.49 -54.41 25.96
C PRO A 703 18.46 -53.41 26.53
N SER A 704 17.83 -52.61 25.67
CA SER A 704 16.85 -51.58 26.05
C SER A 704 15.82 -51.34 24.96
N TYR A 705 14.66 -50.81 25.36
CA TYR A 705 13.54 -50.50 24.48
C TYR A 705 13.07 -49.06 24.66
N LEU A 706 12.66 -48.44 23.55
CA LEU A 706 11.93 -47.18 23.51
C LEU A 706 10.50 -47.48 23.08
N LYS A 707 9.52 -47.30 23.98
CA LYS A 707 8.13 -47.69 23.78
C LYS A 707 7.18 -46.53 23.97
N THR A 708 6.19 -46.40 23.09
CA THR A 708 5.09 -45.46 23.28
C THR A 708 3.80 -45.99 22.69
N THR A 709 2.67 -45.50 23.20
CA THR A 709 1.35 -45.72 22.61
C THR A 709 0.84 -44.37 22.13
N VAL A 710 0.55 -44.27 20.84
CA VAL A 710 0.11 -43.05 20.18
C VAL A 710 -1.34 -43.22 19.73
N PRO A 711 -2.25 -42.29 20.08
CA PRO A 711 -3.60 -42.30 19.54
C PRO A 711 -3.56 -42.06 18.02
N VAL A 712 -4.27 -42.89 17.26
CA VAL A 712 -4.34 -42.83 15.79
C VAL A 712 -5.78 -42.99 15.32
N THR A 713 -6.07 -42.55 14.09
CA THR A 713 -7.42 -42.69 13.53
C THR A 713 -7.56 -44.01 12.76
N ALA A 714 -8.28 -44.98 13.33
CA ALA A 714 -8.55 -46.26 12.67
C ALA A 714 -9.16 -46.06 11.28
N GLY A 715 -8.63 -46.76 10.27
CA GLY A 715 -9.10 -46.68 8.89
C GLY A 715 -8.62 -45.47 8.07
N GLN A 716 -7.82 -44.57 8.65
CA GLN A 716 -7.20 -43.44 7.94
C GLN A 716 -5.71 -43.71 7.69
N MET A 717 -5.18 -43.33 6.54
CA MET A 717 -3.76 -43.51 6.26
C MET A 717 -2.88 -42.63 7.17
N HIS A 718 -1.84 -43.24 7.73
CA HIS A 718 -0.81 -42.60 8.55
C HIS A 718 0.57 -42.91 7.98
N THR A 719 1.51 -42.01 8.24
CA THR A 719 2.91 -42.18 7.89
C THR A 719 3.77 -42.08 9.14
N PHE A 720 4.59 -43.11 9.35
CA PHE A 720 5.67 -43.13 10.33
C PHE A 720 7.01 -42.88 9.64
N SER A 721 7.84 -42.01 10.22
CA SER A 721 9.21 -41.81 9.76
C SER A 721 10.18 -41.58 10.91
N CYS A 722 11.42 -42.04 10.76
CA CYS A 722 12.53 -41.69 11.65
C CYS A 722 13.87 -41.83 10.95
N ARG A 723 14.90 -41.13 11.43
CA ARG A 723 16.28 -41.37 11.01
C ARG A 723 17.01 -42.26 12.01
N VAL A 724 17.74 -43.24 11.52
CA VAL A 724 18.50 -44.18 12.35
C VAL A 724 19.98 -44.19 11.98
N LYS A 725 20.84 -44.36 12.99
CA LYS A 725 22.28 -44.58 12.81
C LYS A 725 22.76 -45.65 13.79
N LYS A 726 23.59 -46.58 13.34
CA LYS A 726 23.99 -47.77 14.10
C LYS A 726 25.46 -48.11 13.83
N PRO A 727 26.40 -47.63 14.67
CA PRO A 727 27.83 -47.69 14.40
C PRO A 727 28.47 -49.10 14.49
N ALA A 728 27.72 -50.12 14.89
CA ALA A 728 28.21 -51.49 15.02
C ALA A 728 27.17 -52.53 14.57
N ALA A 729 27.64 -53.74 14.26
CA ALA A 729 26.78 -54.86 13.88
C ALA A 729 26.08 -55.46 15.12
N HIS A 730 24.80 -55.15 15.30
CA HIS A 730 23.89 -55.63 16.33
C HIS A 730 22.43 -55.37 15.88
N SER A 731 21.43 -55.97 16.54
CA SER A 731 20.02 -55.83 16.15
C SER A 731 19.45 -54.46 16.53
N LEU A 732 18.87 -53.75 15.56
CA LEU A 732 17.93 -52.64 15.74
C LEU A 732 16.62 -53.02 15.07
N GLN A 733 15.53 -52.99 15.84
CA GLN A 733 14.19 -53.34 15.39
C GLN A 733 13.22 -52.18 15.67
N ILE A 734 12.35 -51.87 14.73
CA ILE A 734 11.24 -50.93 14.88
C ILE A 734 9.96 -51.66 14.54
N SER A 735 9.01 -51.67 15.47
CA SER A 735 7.68 -52.25 15.30
C SER A 735 6.59 -51.21 15.51
N LEU A 736 5.57 -51.25 14.67
CA LEU A 736 4.33 -50.49 14.82
C LEU A 736 3.16 -51.46 15.01
N GLY A 737 2.55 -51.47 16.19
CA GLY A 737 1.52 -52.41 16.55
C GLY A 737 2.01 -53.86 16.56
N LYS A 738 1.59 -54.66 15.59
CA LYS A 738 2.02 -56.05 15.40
C LYS A 738 3.04 -56.21 14.27
N ASP A 739 3.28 -55.15 13.50
CA ASP A 739 4.09 -55.20 12.28
C ASP A 739 5.52 -54.76 12.58
N MET A 740 6.48 -55.59 12.17
CA MET A 740 7.90 -55.24 12.18
C MET A 740 8.18 -54.39 10.94
N VAL A 741 8.35 -53.09 11.11
CA VAL A 741 8.50 -52.14 10.00
C VAL A 741 9.96 -51.93 9.60
N PHE A 742 10.90 -52.24 10.50
CA PHE A 742 12.33 -52.22 10.21
C PHE A 742 13.08 -53.21 11.10
N GLU A 743 14.00 -53.98 10.51
CA GLU A 743 15.00 -54.77 11.25
C GLU A 743 16.34 -54.68 10.51
N SER A 744 17.41 -54.34 11.21
CA SER A 744 18.77 -54.40 10.67
C SER A 744 19.77 -54.95 11.67
N ARG A 745 20.61 -55.87 11.19
CA ARG A 745 21.78 -56.41 11.92
C ARG A 745 23.10 -55.83 11.41
N GLU A 746 23.10 -55.19 10.24
CA GLU A 746 24.28 -54.61 9.59
C GLU A 746 24.60 -53.20 10.08
N ILE A 747 25.84 -52.73 9.90
CA ILE A 747 26.25 -51.38 10.33
C ILE A 747 25.50 -50.32 9.50
N ILE A 748 24.92 -49.33 10.17
CA ILE A 748 24.32 -48.14 9.54
C ILE A 748 25.23 -46.96 9.91
N GLY A 749 26.20 -46.67 9.05
CA GLY A 749 27.31 -45.75 9.36
C GLY A 749 26.89 -44.27 9.43
N ASP A 750 25.98 -43.86 8.55
CA ASP A 750 25.38 -42.53 8.49
C ASP A 750 23.87 -42.59 8.69
N TRP A 751 23.23 -41.43 8.88
CA TRP A 751 21.79 -41.34 9.13
C TRP A 751 20.98 -41.86 7.93
N GLU A 752 20.20 -42.91 8.16
CA GLU A 752 19.29 -43.51 7.18
C GLU A 752 17.83 -43.17 7.51
N LEU A 753 17.06 -42.71 6.53
CA LEU A 753 15.63 -42.41 6.70
C LEU A 753 14.80 -43.69 6.56
N ILE A 754 14.05 -44.01 7.61
CA ILE A 754 13.00 -45.02 7.61
C ILE A 754 11.68 -44.29 7.39
N HIS A 755 10.91 -44.76 6.40
CA HIS A 755 9.60 -44.22 6.02
C HIS A 755 8.63 -45.39 5.83
N TYR A 756 7.48 -45.33 6.49
CA TYR A 756 6.50 -46.41 6.47
C TYR A 756 5.07 -45.86 6.50
N GLU A 757 4.28 -46.21 5.49
CA GLU A 757 2.88 -45.82 5.37
C GLU A 757 1.98 -47.00 5.76
N PHE A 758 0.96 -46.73 6.57
CA PHE A 758 0.04 -47.76 7.04
C PHE A 758 -1.34 -47.21 7.35
N VAL A 759 -2.32 -48.09 7.45
CA VAL A 759 -3.67 -47.77 7.90
C VAL A 759 -3.91 -48.54 9.20
N PRO A 760 -4.05 -47.88 10.36
CA PRO A 760 -4.23 -48.57 11.62
C PRO A 760 -5.62 -49.20 11.71
N ASP A 761 -5.67 -50.42 12.24
CA ASP A 761 -6.93 -51.15 12.48
C ASP A 761 -7.60 -50.75 13.80
N ASP A 762 -6.88 -50.11 14.71
CA ASP A 762 -7.32 -49.69 16.04
C ASP A 762 -7.10 -48.19 16.25
N LYS A 763 -7.68 -47.63 17.31
CA LYS A 763 -7.57 -46.21 17.69
C LYS A 763 -6.26 -45.85 18.40
N GLU A 764 -5.40 -46.85 18.64
CA GLU A 764 -4.09 -46.70 19.27
C GLU A 764 -3.05 -47.51 18.50
N MET A 765 -1.85 -46.95 18.36
CA MET A 765 -0.70 -47.59 17.74
C MET A 765 0.44 -47.67 18.75
N LYS A 766 1.04 -48.86 18.90
CA LYS A 766 2.21 -49.08 19.77
C LYS A 766 3.48 -49.00 18.95
N LEU A 767 4.35 -48.03 19.25
CA LEU A 767 5.69 -47.95 18.68
C LEU A 767 6.66 -48.62 19.66
N ASP A 768 7.44 -49.58 19.16
CA ASP A 768 8.52 -50.25 19.90
C ASP A 768 9.82 -50.18 19.08
N ILE A 769 10.84 -49.53 19.65
CA ILE A 769 12.20 -49.51 19.10
C ILE A 769 13.10 -50.29 20.05
N ALA A 770 13.60 -51.44 19.58
CA ALA A 770 14.36 -52.39 20.37
C ALA A 770 15.82 -52.47 19.91
N VAL A 771 16.75 -52.44 20.88
CA VAL A 771 18.19 -52.68 20.64
C VAL A 771 18.65 -53.80 21.57
N GLU A 772 19.07 -54.93 20.99
CA GLU A 772 19.44 -56.12 21.78
C GLU A 772 20.82 -55.98 22.45
N ALA A 773 21.77 -55.33 21.79
CA ALA A 773 23.14 -55.12 22.28
C ALA A 773 23.76 -53.91 21.56
N GLY A 774 24.76 -53.25 22.15
CA GLY A 774 25.43 -52.10 21.51
C GLY A 774 24.64 -50.79 21.61
N LYS A 775 24.94 -49.83 20.74
CA LYS A 775 24.29 -48.50 20.70
C LYS A 775 23.66 -48.25 19.35
N ALA A 776 22.42 -47.80 19.33
CA ALA A 776 21.76 -47.26 18.14
C ALA A 776 21.21 -45.87 18.43
N TYR A 777 21.14 -45.06 17.38
CA TYR A 777 20.72 -43.67 17.41
C TYR A 777 19.44 -43.52 16.60
N VAL A 778 18.45 -42.83 17.17
CA VAL A 778 17.17 -42.53 16.51
C VAL A 778 16.88 -41.05 16.64
N GLY A 779 16.69 -40.35 15.51
CA GLY A 779 16.35 -38.94 15.42
C GLY A 779 15.20 -38.70 14.45
N ASP A 780 14.73 -37.44 14.34
CA ASP A 780 13.63 -37.05 13.43
C ASP A 780 12.42 -37.99 13.50
N LEU A 781 12.03 -38.38 14.71
CA LEU A 781 10.92 -39.31 14.95
C LEU A 781 9.57 -38.62 14.70
N MET A 782 8.77 -39.14 13.77
CA MET A 782 7.47 -38.57 13.41
C MET A 782 6.43 -39.63 13.09
N LEU A 783 5.19 -39.36 13.51
CA LEU A 783 3.98 -40.04 13.03
C LEU A 783 2.96 -38.97 12.64
N CYS A 784 2.42 -39.02 11.43
CA CYS A 784 1.41 -38.07 10.99
C CYS A 784 0.27 -38.75 10.25
N VAL A 785 -0.84 -38.04 10.10
CA VAL A 785 -1.98 -38.47 9.29
C VAL A 785 -1.75 -38.06 7.84
N GLY A 786 -1.91 -38.97 6.89
CA GLY A 786 -1.65 -38.74 5.47
C GLY A 786 -0.17 -38.85 5.08
N ALA A 787 0.17 -38.46 3.85
CA ALA A 787 1.45 -38.75 3.20
C ALA A 787 2.60 -37.81 3.59
N GLY A 788 2.65 -37.31 4.84
CA GLY A 788 3.67 -36.36 5.27
C GLY A 788 5.07 -36.99 5.26
N THR A 789 6.06 -36.31 4.65
CA THR A 789 7.44 -36.83 4.47
C THR A 789 8.52 -36.00 5.15
N THR A 790 8.20 -34.80 5.65
CA THR A 790 9.16 -33.90 6.29
C THR A 790 8.89 -33.85 7.78
N TRP A 791 9.94 -34.05 8.58
CA TRP A 791 9.83 -34.02 10.03
C TRP A 791 9.31 -32.67 10.51
N ASN A 792 8.29 -32.70 11.37
CA ASN A 792 7.80 -31.56 12.12
C ASN A 792 7.75 -31.91 13.61
N GLN A 793 7.89 -30.89 14.46
CA GLN A 793 7.79 -31.04 15.90
C GLN A 793 6.33 -31.30 16.32
N ALA A 794 6.11 -32.04 17.41
CA ALA A 794 4.76 -32.30 17.91
C ALA A 794 4.10 -31.03 18.46
N SER A 795 2.76 -30.95 18.41
CA SER A 795 2.03 -29.80 18.96
C SER A 795 2.32 -29.64 20.47
N ASN A 796 2.64 -28.41 20.89
CA ASN A 796 3.08 -28.02 22.25
C ASN A 796 4.55 -28.32 22.60
N GLU A 797 5.36 -28.69 21.62
CA GLU A 797 6.82 -28.70 21.73
C GLU A 797 7.37 -27.58 20.84
N VAL A 798 7.80 -26.46 21.43
CA VAL A 798 8.63 -25.47 20.73
C VAL A 798 9.93 -25.38 21.51
N PHE A 799 10.92 -26.16 21.08
CA PHE A 799 12.26 -26.18 21.66
C PHE A 799 13.24 -25.53 20.67
N GLY A 800 13.46 -24.23 20.79
CA GLY A 800 14.59 -23.55 20.16
C GLY A 800 15.82 -23.61 21.08
N THR A 801 17.01 -23.36 20.52
CA THR A 801 18.28 -23.41 21.26
C THR A 801 18.28 -22.52 22.52
N ASN A 802 17.62 -21.35 22.43
CA ASN A 802 17.58 -20.34 23.50
C ASN A 802 16.19 -20.13 24.12
N VAL A 803 15.15 -20.76 23.56
CA VAL A 803 13.74 -20.50 23.92
C VAL A 803 12.99 -21.82 24.04
N LYS A 804 12.37 -22.05 25.20
CA LYS A 804 11.55 -23.24 25.48
C LYS A 804 10.15 -22.80 25.87
N LEU A 805 9.15 -23.23 25.10
CA LEU A 805 7.74 -23.05 25.45
C LEU A 805 7.20 -24.37 25.99
N THR A 806 6.66 -24.37 27.21
CA THR A 806 5.92 -25.49 27.78
C THR A 806 4.44 -25.10 27.98
N LYS A 807 3.60 -26.08 28.33
CA LYS A 807 2.18 -25.85 28.63
C LYS A 807 1.94 -24.79 29.70
N ASP A 808 2.87 -24.67 30.65
CA ASP A 808 2.68 -23.84 31.84
C ASP A 808 3.65 -22.64 31.89
N MET A 809 4.76 -22.64 31.14
CA MET A 809 5.80 -21.61 31.23
C MET A 809 6.58 -21.38 29.91
N LEU A 810 7.06 -20.15 29.71
CA LEU A 810 8.09 -19.80 28.73
C LEU A 810 9.44 -19.63 29.43
N ILE A 811 10.48 -20.29 28.93
CA ILE A 811 11.85 -20.22 29.46
C ILE A 811 12.78 -19.69 28.38
N ILE A 812 13.59 -18.69 28.73
CA ILE A 812 14.68 -18.17 27.89
C ILE A 812 16.00 -18.36 28.64
N ALA A 813 16.96 -19.06 28.03
CA ALA A 813 18.28 -19.34 28.61
C ALA A 813 19.38 -19.30 27.53
N PRO A 814 20.60 -18.79 27.84
CA PRO A 814 21.73 -18.79 26.90
C PRO A 814 22.28 -20.20 26.61
N GLU A 815 22.86 -20.36 25.42
CA GLU A 815 23.38 -21.62 24.87
C GLU A 815 24.69 -22.12 25.52
N ASP A 816 25.50 -21.23 26.09
CA ASP A 816 26.89 -21.53 26.47
C ASP A 816 26.99 -22.06 27.92
N ASP A 817 27.67 -23.20 28.13
CA ASP A 817 27.88 -23.87 29.43
C ASP A 817 28.54 -22.97 30.50
N ARG A 818 29.08 -21.82 30.07
CA ARG A 818 29.68 -20.79 30.94
C ARG A 818 28.66 -19.86 31.61
N ASP A 819 27.43 -19.81 31.11
CA ASP A 819 26.37 -18.86 31.55
C ASP A 819 25.10 -19.56 32.10
N GLN A 820 25.18 -20.83 32.51
CA GLN A 820 24.07 -21.61 33.10
C GLN A 820 23.39 -20.97 34.34
N GLY A 821 23.88 -19.82 34.82
CA GLY A 821 23.23 -19.09 35.91
C GLY A 821 22.06 -18.23 35.48
N VAL A 822 22.03 -17.68 34.25
CA VAL A 822 21.01 -16.68 33.87
C VAL A 822 19.82 -17.32 33.17
N LYS A 823 18.64 -17.26 33.79
CA LYS A 823 17.38 -17.81 33.28
C LYS A 823 16.24 -16.81 33.45
N THR A 824 15.48 -16.61 32.38
CA THR A 824 14.18 -15.92 32.42
C THR A 824 13.07 -16.96 32.33
N THR A 825 12.13 -16.92 33.27
CA THR A 825 10.93 -17.77 33.29
C THR A 825 9.70 -16.86 33.30
N ILE A 826 8.73 -17.13 32.44
CA ILE A 826 7.45 -16.42 32.38
C ILE A 826 6.36 -17.47 32.57
N ASP A 827 5.51 -17.28 33.58
CA ASP A 827 4.40 -18.15 33.91
C ASP A 827 3.16 -17.30 34.32
N PRO A 828 1.98 -17.89 34.55
CA PRO A 828 0.79 -17.13 34.97
C PRO A 828 0.95 -16.34 36.28
N SER A 829 1.98 -16.61 37.08
CA SER A 829 2.29 -15.87 38.31
C SER A 829 3.21 -14.66 38.07
N GLY A 830 3.83 -14.55 36.88
CA GLY A 830 4.61 -13.39 36.47
C GLY A 830 5.91 -13.75 35.74
N MET A 831 6.82 -12.78 35.64
CA MET A 831 8.15 -12.95 35.04
C MET A 831 9.22 -13.01 36.13
N LYS A 832 10.08 -14.02 36.07
CA LYS A 832 11.20 -14.21 36.99
C LYS A 832 12.52 -14.29 36.24
N ILE A 833 13.46 -13.42 36.60
CA ILE A 833 14.84 -13.43 36.10
C ILE A 833 15.75 -13.87 37.24
N THR A 834 16.50 -14.95 37.02
CA THR A 834 17.41 -15.55 37.99
C THR A 834 18.82 -15.56 37.42
N ASP A 835 19.82 -15.11 38.19
CA ASP A 835 21.24 -15.29 37.92
C ASP A 835 21.90 -16.08 39.06
N ASN A 836 22.10 -17.37 38.83
CA ASN A 836 22.69 -18.35 39.74
C ASN A 836 24.20 -18.54 39.55
N ARG A 837 24.90 -17.64 38.84
CA ARG A 837 26.37 -17.75 38.70
C ARG A 837 27.04 -17.67 40.09
N PRO A 838 28.14 -18.42 40.33
CA PRO A 838 28.80 -18.48 41.65
C PRO A 838 29.13 -17.07 42.17
N GLY A 839 28.59 -16.72 43.34
CA GLY A 839 28.84 -15.42 44.00
C GLY A 839 27.89 -14.27 43.62
N GLN A 840 27.00 -14.43 42.64
CA GLN A 840 26.16 -13.33 42.13
C GLN A 840 24.68 -13.40 42.55
N ASN A 841 24.09 -14.56 42.89
CA ASN A 841 22.70 -14.80 43.34
C ASN A 841 21.74 -13.58 43.25
N ARG A 842 21.44 -13.16 42.02
CA ARG A 842 20.55 -12.01 41.72
C ARG A 842 19.20 -12.55 41.29
N ILE A 843 18.14 -12.13 41.97
CA ILE A 843 16.76 -12.54 41.67
C ILE A 843 15.90 -11.28 41.54
N VAL A 844 15.30 -11.11 40.37
CA VAL A 844 14.27 -10.10 40.10
C VAL A 844 12.98 -10.84 39.74
N GLU A 845 11.93 -10.63 40.54
CA GLU A 845 10.60 -11.19 40.32
C GLU A 845 9.64 -10.03 40.00
N TYR A 846 8.95 -10.12 38.87
CA TYR A 846 7.87 -9.24 38.45
C TYR A 846 6.56 -10.01 38.57
N ASP A 847 5.73 -9.69 39.55
CA ASP A 847 4.42 -10.32 39.75
C ASP A 847 3.28 -9.29 39.59
N VAL A 848 2.03 -9.77 39.59
CA VAL A 848 0.82 -8.93 39.47
C VAL A 848 0.67 -7.89 40.60
N ASN A 849 1.44 -8.01 41.68
CA ASN A 849 1.41 -7.14 42.85
C ASN A 849 2.62 -6.18 42.93
N GLY A 850 3.55 -6.23 41.96
CA GLY A 850 4.67 -5.29 41.83
C GLY A 850 6.03 -5.94 41.53
N VAL A 851 7.11 -5.15 41.65
CA VAL A 851 8.48 -5.61 41.46
C VAL A 851 9.09 -5.95 42.81
N SER A 852 9.59 -7.18 42.98
CA SER A 852 10.33 -7.59 44.17
C SER A 852 11.77 -7.99 43.82
N VAL A 853 12.73 -7.35 44.49
CA VAL A 853 14.15 -7.65 44.35
C VAL A 853 14.62 -8.30 45.64
N ARG A 854 15.01 -9.59 45.58
CA ARG A 854 15.40 -10.34 46.79
C ARG A 854 16.85 -10.13 47.20
N ARG A 855 17.78 -9.85 46.26
CA ARG A 855 19.21 -9.65 46.57
C ARG A 855 19.95 -9.04 45.37
N VAL A 856 20.68 -7.93 45.59
CA VAL A 856 21.68 -7.40 44.66
C VAL A 856 22.99 -7.33 45.42
N ILE A 857 23.99 -8.10 44.99
CA ILE A 857 25.39 -7.87 45.40
C ILE A 857 26.07 -7.24 44.20
N SER A 858 26.56 -6.02 44.38
CA SER A 858 27.47 -5.34 43.46
C SER A 858 28.77 -5.12 44.23
N ASP A 859 29.91 -5.47 43.64
CA ASP A 859 31.22 -5.20 44.21
C ASP A 859 31.31 -3.72 44.60
N GLY A 860 31.36 -3.46 45.91
CA GLY A 860 31.79 -2.19 46.46
C GLY A 860 30.75 -1.28 47.14
N GLN A 861 29.42 -1.44 47.00
CA GLN A 861 28.45 -0.57 47.72
C GLN A 861 27.09 -1.24 48.03
N VAL A 862 26.67 -1.08 49.30
CA VAL A 862 25.35 -1.26 49.96
C VAL A 862 24.54 -2.53 49.64
N SER A 863 24.44 -3.44 50.61
CA SER A 863 23.40 -4.47 50.66
C SER A 863 22.12 -3.91 51.28
N SER A 864 21.04 -3.79 50.52
CA SER A 864 19.68 -3.60 51.04
C SER A 864 18.93 -4.94 50.93
N GLY A 865 18.19 -5.31 51.97
CA GLY A 865 17.33 -6.51 52.01
C GLY A 865 16.13 -6.42 51.05
N LYS A 866 15.12 -7.28 51.27
CA LYS A 866 13.86 -7.32 50.48
C LYS A 866 13.34 -5.91 50.26
N THR A 867 13.37 -5.46 49.01
CA THR A 867 12.84 -4.16 48.62
C THR A 867 11.58 -4.37 47.80
N SER A 868 10.45 -3.82 48.26
CA SER A 868 9.16 -3.86 47.56
C SER A 868 8.77 -2.44 47.20
N MET A 869 8.52 -2.17 45.91
CA MET A 869 7.84 -0.95 45.48
C MET A 869 6.33 -1.20 45.55
N ILE A 870 5.66 -0.51 46.47
CA ILE A 870 4.19 -0.49 46.55
C ILE A 870 3.73 0.83 45.92
N PRO A 871 2.89 0.82 44.88
CA PRO A 871 2.23 2.03 44.41
C PRO A 871 1.27 2.52 45.50
N ILE A 872 1.46 3.73 46.01
CA ILE A 872 0.43 4.36 46.85
C ILE A 872 -0.52 5.07 45.89
N ASP A 873 -1.76 4.62 45.91
CA ASP A 873 -2.81 5.24 45.13
C ASP A 873 -3.05 6.66 45.69
N GLN A 874 -2.89 7.64 44.80
CA GLN A 874 -3.03 9.10 44.98
C GLN A 874 -1.79 9.88 45.48
N ARG A 875 -1.17 10.57 44.49
CA ARG A 875 -0.15 11.65 44.52
C ARG A 875 1.31 11.21 44.57
N ASN A 876 1.90 11.01 43.38
CA ASN A 876 3.31 11.21 43.00
C ASN A 876 4.39 11.08 44.10
N ALA A 877 4.38 10.00 44.87
CA ALA A 877 5.47 9.64 45.77
C ALA A 877 5.66 8.13 45.81
N CYS A 878 6.88 7.67 45.52
CA CYS A 878 7.31 6.29 45.71
C CYS A 878 7.96 6.18 47.09
N MET A 879 7.51 5.28 47.95
CA MET A 879 8.14 5.02 49.24
C MET A 879 8.95 3.72 49.17
N TRP A 880 10.24 3.80 49.47
CA TRP A 880 11.10 2.64 49.63
C TRP A 880 10.96 2.13 51.06
N ILE A 881 10.36 0.95 51.24
CA ILE A 881 10.37 0.29 52.54
C ILE A 881 11.59 -0.64 52.58
N ILE A 882 12.65 -0.20 53.25
CA ILE A 882 13.77 -1.07 53.62
C ILE A 882 13.37 -1.72 54.95
N ARG A 883 13.04 -3.02 54.94
CA ARG A 883 12.93 -3.80 56.18
C ARG A 883 14.31 -4.38 56.47
N GLU A 884 14.89 -4.03 57.61
CA GLU A 884 16.05 -4.74 58.17
C GLU A 884 15.74 -6.22 58.43
#